data_AF-A0A078KRN6-F1
#
_entry.id   AF-A0A078KRN6-F1
#
_cell.length_a   1.000
_cell.length_b   1.000
_cell.length_c   1.000
_cell.angle_alpha   90.00
_cell.angle_beta   90.00
_cell.angle_gamma   90.00
#
_symmetry.space_group_name_H-M   'P 1'
#
loop_
_entity.id
_entity.type
_entity.pdbx_description
1 polymer ?
#
loop_
_entity_poly.entity_id
_entity_poly.type
_entity_poly.pdbx_seq_one_letter_code
_entity_poly.pdbx_strand_id
1 'polypeptide(L)'
;MERGVYFDGWYKDNHCYHPSLPIRNIRMIEDLEKYRATLLVWSALGGGSISLSYLENEAFGKVDPRLRFYGFMNDSEYIAECNKRGIKVFGIVFEVQGWEFPVVLSEDKKEFLDFNIIKGDKPHDWYGLREFTSDKYPDLFEKKFRDYFPDGLYNSDGEEVTDIWEECCSRDFYGNPTHSEWVEVKGHKHQAYQMCRNNPVWREYLKKIIEIQIDAGVAGVQLDECELPMTSVRYGGCFCKDCMKQFNEYLKELKAKGELPSELADVDLDKFNYGDYLRATGLPYPGNISDLPLYKYYWDFQMRAVKKHFNELADYIREYGEKKGRKVLVSGNFFNIMPVYYPLESNVDVIITEMRQTLFKEISWYRYVAGFAGDKPVIVAENPYGSVVIDLVKMLNNGKGYDLYKLLLVEGSAYGCNMAVPYGAWMGNTVKDAFWPPREVTEQVQNFIADNERLYSTHSGANLLVLYSFPSYYWREAIAGYSSSVLDDSEGVLSYSVIDENDPNSIRLPFWDVTKWLSNNQICYDVKFIADGDLREDTFSGADIDKYDLVVLPDCTYLTQNQADVIEQFVKSGKKVLVFGNTAENIPGWLENLRKMDGVFYCPNPRDRAAALNEFASCFEKAYEGMRQISTDNDTVGIQTHEIEGGLAVHIINYNYSEDADAITPIDRLKLKVNIPGTEFKSIKVHTLEGKPLEFSSKSEGNIFNIELHNVPLYTVVELIK
;
A
#
# COMPACT_ATOMS: atom_id res chain seq x y z
N MET A 1 18.74 -1.50 3.12
CA MET A 1 17.26 -1.68 3.04
C MET A 1 16.63 -0.95 4.21
N GLU A 2 15.52 -0.24 4.02
CA GLU A 2 14.75 0.29 5.18
C GLU A 2 14.07 -0.88 5.91
N ARG A 3 14.23 -0.96 7.23
CA ARG A 3 13.58 -1.96 8.08
C ARG A 3 12.43 -1.29 8.81
N GLY A 4 11.25 -1.43 8.24
CA GLY A 4 10.02 -0.82 8.72
C GLY A 4 9.45 -1.54 9.94
N VAL A 5 8.77 -0.79 10.79
CA VAL A 5 7.97 -1.32 11.90
C VAL A 5 6.58 -0.71 11.80
N TYR A 6 5.54 -1.54 11.75
CA TYR A 6 4.15 -1.12 11.85
C TYR A 6 3.85 -0.86 13.32
N PHE A 7 3.93 0.42 13.71
CA PHE A 7 4.14 0.85 15.09
C PHE A 7 2.94 1.62 15.65
N ASP A 8 1.75 1.03 15.68
CA ASP A 8 0.66 1.67 16.42
C ASP A 8 0.94 1.68 17.93
N GLY A 9 1.54 0.61 18.45
CA GLY A 9 1.82 0.42 19.87
C GLY A 9 0.58 0.12 20.72
N TRP A 10 -0.49 -0.40 20.12
CA TRP A 10 -1.69 -0.85 20.84
C TRP A 10 -1.36 -1.87 21.93
N TYR A 11 -2.07 -1.84 23.04
CA TYR A 11 -1.85 -2.80 24.12
C TYR A 11 -2.48 -4.15 23.80
N LYS A 12 -1.79 -5.23 24.18
CA LYS A 12 -2.33 -6.59 24.17
C LYS A 12 -3.64 -6.69 24.96
N ASP A 13 -4.54 -7.57 24.54
CA ASP A 13 -5.85 -7.82 25.17
C ASP A 13 -6.75 -6.56 25.26
N ASN A 14 -6.54 -5.59 24.36
CA ASN A 14 -7.32 -4.36 24.27
C ASN A 14 -7.78 -4.09 22.83
N HIS A 15 -8.79 -3.25 22.67
CA HIS A 15 -9.17 -2.79 21.33
C HIS A 15 -8.17 -1.76 20.79
N CYS A 16 -7.99 -1.76 19.48
CA CYS A 16 -7.20 -0.78 18.75
C CYS A 16 -8.08 0.45 18.46
N TYR A 17 -7.97 1.51 19.26
CA TYR A 17 -8.86 2.70 19.15
C TYR A 17 -8.25 3.80 18.30
N HIS A 18 -8.59 3.86 17.01
CA HIS A 18 -8.25 5.01 16.18
C HIS A 18 -8.91 6.31 16.70
N PRO A 19 -8.37 7.49 16.35
CA PRO A 19 -7.11 7.72 15.64
C PRO A 19 -5.91 7.97 16.58
N SER A 20 -6.14 8.10 17.89
CA SER A 20 -5.10 8.46 18.87
C SER A 20 -4.35 7.24 19.39
N LEU A 21 -3.04 7.17 19.11
CA LEU A 21 -2.20 6.04 19.49
C LEU A 21 -1.83 6.07 21.00
N PRO A 22 -1.44 4.92 21.60
CA PRO A 22 -1.10 4.89 23.02
C PRO A 22 0.20 5.61 23.35
N ILE A 23 0.26 6.17 24.55
CA ILE A 23 1.44 6.88 25.06
C ILE A 23 2.73 6.06 24.97
N ARG A 24 3.81 6.72 24.56
CA ARG A 24 5.09 6.09 24.25
C ARG A 24 6.01 5.96 25.46
N ASN A 25 6.87 4.95 25.43
CA ASN A 25 7.79 4.62 26.53
C ASN A 25 9.19 4.29 26.01
N ILE A 26 10.22 4.61 26.80
CA ILE A 26 11.63 4.33 26.47
C ILE A 26 11.91 2.85 26.16
N ARG A 27 11.20 1.90 26.79
CA ARG A 27 11.36 0.46 26.50
C ARG A 27 10.97 0.10 25.08
N MET A 28 10.02 0.82 24.49
CA MET A 28 9.65 0.59 23.10
C MET A 28 10.83 0.93 22.17
N ILE A 29 11.58 1.99 22.49
CA ILE A 29 12.80 2.37 21.76
C ILE A 29 13.88 1.30 21.91
N GLU A 30 14.08 0.79 23.12
CA GLU A 30 15.05 -0.31 23.38
C GLU A 30 14.71 -1.56 22.56
N ASP A 31 13.42 -1.87 22.38
CA ASP A 31 12.98 -2.96 21.52
C ASP A 31 13.27 -2.66 20.04
N LEU A 32 12.94 -1.45 19.57
CA LEU A 32 13.21 -1.01 18.20
C LEU A 32 14.71 -1.03 17.84
N GLU A 33 15.59 -0.66 18.77
CA GLU A 33 17.05 -0.78 18.58
C GLU A 33 17.48 -2.23 18.38
N LYS A 34 16.90 -3.17 19.14
CA LYS A 34 17.18 -4.61 18.98
C LYS A 34 16.58 -5.18 17.70
N TYR A 35 15.44 -4.66 17.25
CA TYR A 35 14.84 -4.96 15.96
C TYR A 35 15.55 -4.26 14.80
N ARG A 36 16.63 -3.49 15.06
CA ARG A 36 17.41 -2.76 14.06
C ARG A 36 16.55 -1.81 13.21
N ALA A 37 15.43 -1.33 13.75
CA ALA A 37 14.47 -0.52 13.01
C ALA A 37 15.14 0.72 12.39
N THR A 38 14.73 1.10 11.18
CA THR A 38 15.16 2.37 10.56
C THR A 38 14.01 3.34 10.37
N LEU A 39 12.78 2.83 10.37
CA LEU A 39 11.58 3.58 10.03
C LEU A 39 10.36 3.01 10.78
N LEU A 40 9.54 3.89 11.34
CA LEU A 40 8.24 3.55 11.93
C LEU A 40 7.12 4.10 11.05
N VAL A 41 6.13 3.25 10.73
CA VAL A 41 4.96 3.58 9.89
C VAL A 41 3.68 3.40 10.72
N TRP A 42 2.62 4.17 10.39
CA TRP A 42 1.41 4.33 11.24
C TRP A 42 1.77 4.60 12.72
N SER A 43 2.69 5.54 12.95
CA SER A 43 3.52 5.46 14.17
C SER A 43 3.28 6.50 15.27
N ALA A 44 2.79 7.70 14.95
CA ALA A 44 2.67 8.77 15.95
C ALA A 44 1.70 9.86 15.50
N LEU A 45 1.20 10.64 16.46
CA LEU A 45 0.52 11.92 16.23
C LEU A 45 -0.76 11.82 15.37
N GLY A 46 -1.62 10.85 15.69
CA GLY A 46 -2.84 10.57 14.93
C GLY A 46 -4.07 11.38 15.37
N GLY A 47 -4.04 12.01 16.55
CA GLY A 47 -5.20 12.67 17.17
C GLY A 47 -5.76 13.89 16.44
N GLY A 48 -5.16 14.33 15.32
CA GLY A 48 -5.61 15.50 14.55
C GLY A 48 -7.04 15.40 14.03
N SER A 49 -7.48 14.17 13.75
CA SER A 49 -8.84 13.85 13.31
C SER A 49 -9.89 13.88 14.42
N ILE A 50 -9.46 14.04 15.69
CA ILE A 50 -10.32 14.36 16.83
C ILE A 50 -10.43 15.88 16.95
N SER A 51 -9.29 16.55 17.11
CA SER A 51 -9.17 18.02 17.11
C SER A 51 -7.68 18.42 17.07
N LEU A 52 -7.37 19.62 16.58
CA LEU A 52 -5.99 20.15 16.61
C LEU A 52 -5.46 20.30 18.04
N SER A 53 -6.31 20.73 18.98
CA SER A 53 -5.92 20.87 20.40
C SER A 53 -5.58 19.53 21.05
N TYR A 54 -6.30 18.47 20.69
CA TYR A 54 -5.98 17.11 21.16
C TYR A 54 -4.62 16.67 20.62
N LEU A 55 -4.38 16.84 19.32
CA LEU A 55 -3.10 16.50 18.68
C LEU A 55 -1.93 17.28 19.27
N GLU A 56 -2.11 18.57 19.56
CA GLU A 56 -1.05 19.37 20.17
C GLU A 56 -0.75 18.89 21.60
N ASN A 57 -1.77 18.44 22.34
CA ASN A 57 -1.58 17.81 23.63
C ASN A 57 -0.94 16.40 23.52
N GLU A 58 -1.21 15.62 22.48
CA GLU A 58 -0.50 14.36 22.18
C GLU A 58 1.00 14.65 21.93
N ALA A 59 1.30 15.68 21.15
CA ALA A 59 2.66 16.07 20.79
C ALA A 59 3.47 16.64 21.97
N PHE A 60 2.90 17.61 22.70
CA PHE A 60 3.65 18.45 23.66
C PHE A 60 3.05 18.47 25.06
N GLY A 61 1.96 17.75 25.29
CA GLY A 61 1.25 17.74 26.56
C GLY A 61 2.12 17.28 27.73
N LYS A 62 1.70 17.67 28.93
CA LYS A 62 2.39 17.29 30.16
C LYS A 62 2.14 15.83 30.46
N VAL A 63 3.22 15.06 30.59
CA VAL A 63 3.17 13.68 31.06
C VAL A 63 3.17 13.65 32.58
N ASP A 64 2.24 12.90 33.17
CA ASP A 64 2.11 12.74 34.62
C ASP A 64 3.44 12.25 35.25
N PRO A 65 3.90 12.82 36.40
CA PRO A 65 5.14 12.42 37.05
C PRO A 65 5.24 10.93 37.39
N ARG A 66 4.12 10.26 37.65
CA ARG A 66 4.08 8.81 37.87
C ARG A 66 4.36 8.04 36.57
N LEU A 67 3.85 8.51 35.43
CA LEU A 67 4.17 7.92 34.14
C LEU A 67 5.64 8.15 33.77
N ARG A 68 6.18 9.33 34.07
CA ARG A 68 7.62 9.64 33.94
C ARG A 68 8.49 8.66 34.71
N PHE A 69 8.09 8.27 35.93
CA PHE A 69 8.81 7.29 36.74
C PHE A 69 8.98 5.94 36.02
N TYR A 70 8.05 5.57 35.15
CA TYR A 70 8.11 4.35 34.34
C TYR A 70 8.71 4.55 32.94
N GLY A 71 9.20 5.74 32.62
CA GLY A 71 9.86 6.05 31.34
C GLY A 71 8.90 6.44 30.22
N PHE A 72 7.66 6.80 30.53
CA PHE A 72 6.73 7.36 29.54
C PHE A 72 7.08 8.80 29.18
N MET A 73 6.76 9.18 27.95
CA MET A 73 7.05 10.49 27.37
C MET A 73 5.94 10.91 26.39
N ASN A 74 5.89 12.20 26.05
CA ASN A 74 5.01 12.66 24.98
C ASN A 74 5.63 12.34 23.62
N ASP A 75 4.87 12.52 22.55
CA ASP A 75 5.30 12.09 21.22
C ASP A 75 6.51 12.90 20.72
N SER A 76 6.60 14.20 21.02
CA SER A 76 7.76 15.00 20.62
C SER A 76 9.07 14.50 21.25
N GLU A 77 9.04 14.16 22.55
CA GLU A 77 10.18 13.56 23.25
C GLU A 77 10.53 12.18 22.70
N TYR A 78 9.53 11.35 22.42
CA TYR A 78 9.72 10.02 21.82
C TYR A 78 10.40 10.11 20.46
N ILE A 79 9.87 10.98 19.60
CA ILE A 79 10.42 11.23 18.27
C ILE A 79 11.86 11.74 18.37
N ALA A 80 12.16 12.64 19.32
CA ALA A 80 13.51 13.12 19.55
C ALA A 80 14.46 11.99 19.96
N GLU A 81 14.03 11.05 20.81
CA GLU A 81 14.83 9.88 21.20
C GLU A 81 15.03 8.88 20.06
N CYS A 82 14.02 8.64 19.21
CA CYS A 82 14.14 7.85 17.99
C CYS A 82 15.14 8.48 17.01
N ASN A 83 15.03 9.79 16.77
CA ASN A 83 15.92 10.53 15.87
C ASN A 83 17.39 10.44 16.30
N LYS A 84 17.69 10.51 17.62
CA LYS A 84 19.05 10.31 18.15
C LYS A 84 19.66 8.95 17.79
N ARG A 85 18.81 7.95 17.54
CA ARG A 85 19.19 6.57 17.19
C ARG A 85 19.09 6.28 15.70
N GLY A 86 18.74 7.27 14.88
CA GLY A 86 18.57 7.11 13.44
C GLY A 86 17.28 6.38 13.04
N ILE A 87 16.30 6.29 13.95
CA ILE A 87 14.98 5.71 13.68
C ILE A 87 14.05 6.83 13.23
N LYS A 88 13.60 6.77 11.97
CA LYS A 88 12.70 7.78 11.38
C LYS A 88 11.27 7.50 11.84
N VAL A 89 10.64 8.46 12.52
CA VAL A 89 9.23 8.36 12.90
C VAL A 89 8.38 9.08 11.87
N PHE A 90 7.37 8.41 11.30
CA PHE A 90 6.39 9.04 10.42
C PHE A 90 5.13 9.40 11.22
N GLY A 91 4.80 10.70 11.23
CA GLY A 91 3.51 11.17 11.73
C GLY A 91 2.40 10.74 10.79
N ILE A 92 1.26 10.28 11.30
CA ILE A 92 0.14 9.84 10.48
C ILE A 92 -0.93 10.92 10.37
N VAL A 93 -1.28 11.30 9.15
CA VAL A 93 -2.41 12.17 8.86
C VAL A 93 -3.56 11.29 8.41
N PHE A 94 -4.50 11.02 9.31
CA PHE A 94 -5.75 10.33 9.03
C PHE A 94 -6.66 11.22 8.17
N GLU A 95 -6.48 11.17 6.84
CA GLU A 95 -7.12 12.11 5.92
C GLU A 95 -8.62 11.86 5.76
N VAL A 96 -9.08 10.62 5.92
CA VAL A 96 -10.49 10.28 5.68
C VAL A 96 -11.32 10.35 6.95
N GLN A 97 -10.76 10.08 8.11
CA GLN A 97 -11.56 9.92 9.31
C GLN A 97 -11.76 11.28 10.00
N GLY A 98 -13.01 11.66 10.24
CA GLY A 98 -13.42 12.73 11.14
C GLY A 98 -14.17 12.15 12.33
N TRP A 99 -13.65 12.35 13.54
CA TRP A 99 -14.09 11.59 14.71
C TRP A 99 -14.94 12.40 15.68
N GLU A 100 -15.91 11.70 16.28
CA GLU A 100 -16.74 12.15 17.40
C GLU A 100 -16.73 11.07 18.49
N PHE A 101 -16.33 11.44 19.72
CA PHE A 101 -16.21 10.50 20.84
C PHE A 101 -17.15 10.85 21.99
N PRO A 102 -17.68 9.84 22.69
CA PRO A 102 -18.42 10.07 23.93
C PRO A 102 -17.47 10.52 25.04
N VAL A 103 -17.86 11.54 25.81
CA VAL A 103 -17.08 12.07 26.94
C VAL A 103 -17.93 12.32 28.17
N VAL A 104 -17.33 12.20 29.35
CA VAL A 104 -17.90 12.70 30.62
C VAL A 104 -16.97 13.76 31.14
N LEU A 105 -17.51 14.96 31.39
CA LEU A 105 -16.75 16.14 31.79
C LEU A 105 -16.91 16.42 33.29
N SER A 106 -15.94 17.13 33.87
CA SER A 106 -16.07 17.75 35.19
C SER A 106 -17.22 18.77 35.22
N GLU A 107 -17.70 19.14 36.42
CA GLU A 107 -18.81 20.12 36.55
C GLU A 107 -18.47 21.48 35.93
N ASP A 108 -17.20 21.88 36.00
CA ASP A 108 -16.69 23.11 35.39
C ASP A 108 -16.29 22.96 33.91
N LYS A 109 -16.40 21.74 33.36
CA LYS A 109 -16.08 21.36 31.97
C LYS A 109 -14.62 21.63 31.55
N LYS A 110 -13.70 21.55 32.50
CA LYS A 110 -12.25 21.75 32.27
C LYS A 110 -11.44 20.48 32.19
N GLU A 111 -12.03 19.34 32.55
CA GLU A 111 -11.33 18.06 32.55
C GLU A 111 -12.22 16.93 32.01
N PHE A 112 -11.61 16.00 31.28
CA PHE A 112 -12.24 14.74 30.93
C PHE A 112 -12.19 13.79 32.14
N LEU A 113 -13.35 13.36 32.62
CA LEU A 113 -13.47 12.27 33.60
C LEU A 113 -13.43 10.90 32.91
N ASP A 114 -14.09 10.81 31.76
CA ASP A 114 -14.16 9.64 30.88
C ASP A 114 -14.05 10.15 29.42
N PHE A 115 -13.30 9.46 28.55
CA PHE A 115 -13.18 9.78 27.12
C PHE A 115 -13.19 8.45 26.35
N ASN A 116 -14.10 8.32 25.37
CA ASN A 116 -14.31 7.16 24.49
C ASN A 116 -14.86 5.93 25.25
N ILE A 117 -14.14 5.48 26.27
CA ILE A 117 -14.56 4.41 27.17
C ILE A 117 -15.27 5.01 28.39
N ILE A 118 -16.60 5.00 28.36
CA ILE A 118 -17.43 5.48 29.46
C ILE A 118 -17.51 4.41 30.57
N LYS A 119 -17.18 4.79 31.81
CA LYS A 119 -17.24 3.87 32.97
C LYS A 119 -18.70 3.67 33.38
N GLY A 120 -19.28 2.53 32.99
CA GLY A 120 -20.69 2.21 33.21
C GLY A 120 -21.62 2.93 32.23
N ASP A 121 -22.93 2.84 32.43
CA ASP A 121 -23.91 3.48 31.54
C ASP A 121 -24.27 4.90 31.98
N LYS A 122 -23.26 5.75 32.12
CA LYS A 122 -23.47 7.16 32.49
C LYS A 122 -23.98 7.96 31.28
N PRO A 123 -24.77 9.02 31.51
CA PRO A 123 -24.94 10.07 30.52
C PRO A 123 -23.57 10.61 30.08
N HIS A 124 -23.41 10.86 28.80
CA HIS A 124 -22.20 11.40 28.20
C HIS A 124 -22.57 12.56 27.27
N ASP A 125 -21.60 13.43 27.04
CA ASP A 125 -21.61 14.44 25.98
C ASP A 125 -20.69 13.96 24.85
N TRP A 126 -20.46 14.79 23.84
CA TRP A 126 -19.57 14.50 22.72
C TRP A 126 -18.35 15.41 22.69
N TYR A 127 -17.24 14.90 22.18
CA TYR A 127 -16.07 15.69 21.82
C TYR A 127 -15.45 15.17 20.54
N GLY A 128 -15.26 16.06 19.59
CA GLY A 128 -14.67 15.79 18.29
C GLY A 128 -14.54 17.07 17.48
N LEU A 129 -14.61 16.95 16.15
CA LEU A 129 -14.46 18.07 15.23
C LEU A 129 -15.56 19.12 15.45
N ARG A 130 -16.80 18.72 15.73
CA ARG A 130 -17.93 19.65 15.98
C ARG A 130 -17.69 20.52 17.21
N GLU A 131 -17.42 19.89 18.34
CA GLU A 131 -17.18 20.60 19.61
C GLU A 131 -15.92 21.45 19.59
N PHE A 132 -14.88 21.00 18.89
CA PHE A 132 -13.67 21.77 18.66
C PHE A 132 -13.95 23.02 17.82
N THR A 133 -14.60 22.87 16.65
CA THR A 133 -14.83 24.00 15.72
C THR A 133 -15.73 25.08 16.34
N SER A 134 -16.69 24.67 17.17
CA SER A 134 -17.63 25.58 17.85
C SER A 134 -17.09 26.14 19.18
N ASP A 135 -15.87 25.78 19.58
CA ASP A 135 -15.28 26.12 20.88
C ASP A 135 -16.25 25.83 22.06
N LYS A 136 -16.99 24.71 22.00
CA LYS A 136 -18.04 24.37 23.01
C LYS A 136 -17.45 24.17 24.41
N TYR A 137 -16.22 23.65 24.51
CA TYR A 137 -15.49 23.46 25.76
C TYR A 137 -14.08 24.08 25.67
N PRO A 138 -13.99 25.41 25.71
CA PRO A 138 -12.78 26.12 25.34
C PRO A 138 -11.65 25.97 26.38
N ASP A 139 -11.95 25.50 27.59
CA ASP A 139 -11.00 25.38 28.69
C ASP A 139 -10.45 23.95 28.87
N LEU A 140 -10.81 23.00 27.99
CA LEU A 140 -10.28 21.62 28.02
C LEU A 140 -8.81 21.53 27.63
N PHE A 141 -8.37 22.44 26.75
CA PHE A 141 -7.01 22.49 26.23
C PHE A 141 -6.51 23.94 26.28
N GLU A 142 -5.19 24.12 26.13
CA GLU A 142 -4.58 25.45 26.17
C GLU A 142 -4.96 26.31 24.95
N LYS A 143 -5.11 25.68 23.79
CA LYS A 143 -5.48 26.35 22.54
C LYS A 143 -6.87 25.95 22.08
N LYS A 144 -7.51 26.89 21.39
CA LYS A 144 -8.88 26.85 20.87
C LYS A 144 -8.86 26.92 19.35
N PHE A 145 -10.00 26.74 18.70
CA PHE A 145 -10.10 26.78 17.25
C PHE A 145 -9.48 28.06 16.64
N ARG A 146 -9.82 29.22 17.22
CA ARG A 146 -9.33 30.53 16.76
C ARG A 146 -7.82 30.77 16.94
N ASP A 147 -7.14 29.99 17.78
CA ASP A 147 -5.68 30.08 17.91
C ASP A 147 -4.96 29.47 16.70
N TYR A 148 -5.59 28.49 16.04
CA TYR A 148 -5.09 27.87 14.81
C TYR A 148 -5.55 28.63 13.56
N PHE A 149 -6.78 29.14 13.59
CA PHE A 149 -7.42 29.87 12.49
C PHE A 149 -7.95 31.22 12.99
N PRO A 150 -7.08 32.24 13.18
CA PRO A 150 -7.47 33.53 13.75
C PRO A 150 -8.53 34.24 12.91
N ASP A 151 -8.41 34.16 11.58
CA ASP A 151 -9.36 34.74 10.63
C ASP A 151 -10.58 33.83 10.37
N GLY A 152 -10.62 32.64 10.98
CA GLY A 152 -11.62 31.60 10.69
C GLY A 152 -11.29 30.79 9.43
N LEU A 153 -12.20 29.89 9.07
CA LEU A 153 -12.14 29.08 7.85
C LEU A 153 -13.31 29.46 6.96
N TYR A 154 -13.09 29.47 5.64
CA TYR A 154 -14.12 29.81 4.66
C TYR A 154 -14.25 28.72 3.61
N ASN A 155 -15.48 28.33 3.29
CA ASN A 155 -15.76 27.29 2.31
C ASN A 155 -15.63 27.82 0.86
N SER A 156 -15.88 26.94 -0.12
CA SER A 156 -15.79 27.29 -1.55
C SER A 156 -16.82 28.30 -2.04
N ASP A 157 -17.80 28.67 -1.21
CA ASP A 157 -18.79 29.73 -1.46
C ASP A 157 -18.42 31.05 -0.78
N GLY A 158 -17.31 31.09 -0.03
CA GLY A 158 -16.88 32.26 0.74
C GLY A 158 -17.63 32.44 2.06
N GLU A 159 -18.32 31.41 2.53
CA GLU A 159 -19.06 31.41 3.80
C GLU A 159 -18.17 30.93 4.93
N GLU A 160 -18.29 31.53 6.12
CA GLU A 160 -17.54 31.13 7.30
C GLU A 160 -17.99 29.75 7.81
N VAL A 161 -17.03 28.86 8.05
CA VAL A 161 -17.27 27.51 8.57
C VAL A 161 -17.25 27.53 10.09
N THR A 162 -18.36 27.09 10.68
CA THR A 162 -18.53 26.97 12.15
C THR A 162 -18.64 25.52 12.63
N ASP A 163 -18.73 24.57 11.69
CA ASP A 163 -18.74 23.14 11.93
C ASP A 163 -17.96 22.46 10.79
N ILE A 164 -16.69 22.10 11.06
CA ILE A 164 -15.83 21.43 10.07
C ILE A 164 -16.40 20.06 9.71
N TRP A 165 -17.00 19.34 10.66
CA TRP A 165 -17.57 18.04 10.39
C TRP A 165 -18.68 18.14 9.34
N GLU A 166 -19.63 19.06 9.52
CA GLU A 166 -20.77 19.20 8.61
C GLU A 166 -20.34 19.66 7.20
N GLU A 167 -19.43 20.64 7.12
CA GLU A 167 -18.95 21.21 5.85
C GLU A 167 -18.11 20.19 5.06
N CYS A 168 -17.22 19.46 5.73
CA CYS A 168 -16.19 18.66 5.06
C CYS A 168 -16.56 17.18 4.91
N CYS A 169 -17.63 16.69 5.55
CA CYS A 169 -18.02 15.29 5.46
C CYS A 169 -18.37 14.87 4.02
N SER A 170 -17.88 13.71 3.61
CA SER A 170 -18.29 13.05 2.38
C SER A 170 -19.78 12.72 2.42
N ARG A 171 -20.48 12.98 1.32
CA ARG A 171 -21.94 12.81 1.20
C ARG A 171 -22.26 11.82 0.12
N ASP A 172 -23.13 10.85 0.39
CA ASP A 172 -23.69 10.03 -0.66
C ASP A 172 -24.53 10.89 -1.65
N PHE A 173 -25.02 10.30 -2.73
CA PHE A 173 -25.83 11.06 -3.69
C PHE A 173 -27.20 11.48 -3.12
N TYR A 174 -27.64 10.98 -1.96
CA TYR A 174 -28.85 11.46 -1.26
C TYR A 174 -28.56 12.63 -0.31
N GLY A 175 -27.27 12.95 -0.09
CA GLY A 175 -26.83 13.96 0.86
C GLY A 175 -26.62 13.43 2.28
N ASN A 176 -26.66 12.12 2.50
CA ASN A 176 -26.37 11.53 3.80
C ASN A 176 -24.86 11.48 4.03
N PRO A 177 -24.38 11.71 5.26
CA PRO A 177 -22.96 11.57 5.58
C PRO A 177 -22.52 10.10 5.49
N THR A 178 -21.32 9.85 4.95
CA THR A 178 -20.77 8.50 4.85
C THR A 178 -19.90 8.16 6.07
N HIS A 179 -20.05 6.93 6.60
CA HIS A 179 -19.33 6.47 7.78
C HIS A 179 -18.05 5.69 7.45
N SER A 180 -17.11 5.72 8.39
CA SER A 180 -15.91 4.89 8.44
C SER A 180 -16.06 3.72 9.42
N GLU A 181 -17.10 2.91 9.25
CA GLU A 181 -17.45 1.85 10.23
C GLU A 181 -16.32 0.82 10.45
N TRP A 182 -15.39 0.66 9.50
CA TRP A 182 -14.29 -0.31 9.60
C TRP A 182 -13.26 0.02 10.68
N VAL A 183 -13.20 1.27 11.14
CA VAL A 183 -12.34 1.71 12.26
C VAL A 183 -13.13 1.89 13.56
N GLU A 184 -14.46 1.90 13.50
CA GLU A 184 -15.31 1.97 14.69
C GLU A 184 -15.36 0.62 15.39
N VAL A 185 -14.73 0.52 16.57
CA VAL A 185 -14.87 -0.64 17.47
C VAL A 185 -16.33 -1.02 17.66
N LYS A 186 -16.68 -2.27 17.33
CA LYS A 186 -18.06 -2.74 17.33
C LYS A 186 -18.68 -2.68 18.74
N GLY A 187 -19.87 -2.09 18.84
CA GLY A 187 -20.62 -1.97 20.10
C GLY A 187 -20.19 -0.80 20.98
N HIS A 188 -19.21 0.01 20.55
CA HIS A 188 -18.84 1.26 21.21
C HIS A 188 -19.62 2.44 20.61
N LYS A 189 -19.69 3.55 21.34
CA LYS A 189 -20.50 4.72 20.95
C LYS A 189 -19.77 5.73 20.06
N HIS A 190 -18.45 5.61 19.87
CA HIS A 190 -17.69 6.50 18.99
C HIS A 190 -18.20 6.49 17.54
N GLN A 191 -17.94 7.56 16.81
CA GLN A 191 -18.38 7.71 15.42
C GLN A 191 -17.23 8.25 14.58
N ALA A 192 -17.00 7.62 13.44
CA ALA A 192 -16.04 8.05 12.43
C ALA A 192 -16.80 8.33 11.14
N TYR A 193 -16.73 9.56 10.68
CA TYR A 193 -17.29 9.98 9.39
C TYR A 193 -16.18 10.15 8.38
N GLN A 194 -16.50 9.93 7.10
CA GLN A 194 -15.55 10.19 6.04
C GLN A 194 -15.50 11.68 5.71
N MET A 195 -14.29 12.17 5.47
CA MET A 195 -14.00 13.57 5.15
C MET A 195 -13.53 13.67 3.70
N CYS A 196 -13.95 14.74 3.03
CA CYS A 196 -13.73 14.92 1.60
C CYS A 196 -12.51 15.81 1.34
N ARG A 197 -11.42 15.24 0.81
CA ARG A 197 -10.22 16.02 0.43
C ARG A 197 -10.45 16.99 -0.73
N ASN A 198 -11.49 16.80 -1.53
CA ASN A 198 -11.87 17.80 -2.54
C ASN A 198 -12.37 19.10 -1.89
N ASN A 199 -12.82 19.07 -0.63
CA ASN A 199 -13.20 20.26 0.12
C ASN A 199 -11.95 21.06 0.56
N PRO A 200 -11.84 22.36 0.23
CA PRO A 200 -10.67 23.18 0.56
C PRO A 200 -10.48 23.41 2.07
N VAL A 201 -11.55 23.48 2.84
CA VAL A 201 -11.50 23.68 4.30
C VAL A 201 -10.85 22.48 4.97
N TRP A 202 -11.18 21.27 4.51
CA TRP A 202 -10.53 20.06 5.01
C TRP A 202 -9.03 20.06 4.72
N ARG A 203 -8.61 20.48 3.52
CA ARG A 203 -7.17 20.56 3.19
C ARG A 203 -6.43 21.57 4.07
N GLU A 204 -7.01 22.73 4.37
CA GLU A 204 -6.41 23.69 5.31
C GLU A 204 -6.33 23.13 6.74
N TYR A 205 -7.31 22.33 7.14
CA TYR A 205 -7.28 21.63 8.42
C TYR A 205 -6.16 20.56 8.47
N LEU A 206 -6.03 19.73 7.43
CA LEU A 206 -4.96 18.74 7.30
C LEU A 206 -3.57 19.39 7.31
N LYS A 207 -3.41 20.55 6.66
CA LYS A 207 -2.16 21.34 6.72
C LYS A 207 -1.79 21.69 8.17
N LYS A 208 -2.74 22.04 9.04
CA LYS A 208 -2.46 22.29 10.46
C LYS A 208 -2.06 21.04 11.24
N ILE A 209 -2.62 19.87 10.92
CA ILE A 209 -2.13 18.59 11.46
C ILE A 209 -0.65 18.40 11.07
N ILE A 210 -0.33 18.59 9.79
CA ILE A 210 1.04 18.48 9.25
C ILE A 210 2.00 19.45 9.95
N GLU A 211 1.60 20.70 10.16
CA GLU A 211 2.40 21.70 10.88
C GLU A 211 2.78 21.21 12.29
N ILE A 212 1.79 20.73 13.06
CA ILE A 212 2.00 20.23 14.43
C ILE A 212 2.93 19.02 14.43
N GLN A 213 2.76 18.09 13.49
CA GLN A 213 3.62 16.90 13.37
C GLN A 213 5.08 17.25 13.07
N ILE A 214 5.30 18.16 12.12
CA ILE A 214 6.65 18.62 11.75
C ILE A 214 7.30 19.35 12.93
N ASP A 215 6.54 20.19 13.63
CA ASP A 215 7.01 20.89 14.82
C ASP A 215 7.33 19.94 15.98
N ALA A 216 6.59 18.83 16.12
CA ALA A 216 6.81 17.80 17.13
C ALA A 216 8.10 17.01 16.89
N GLY A 217 8.52 16.89 15.64
CA GLY A 217 9.84 16.35 15.33
C GLY A 217 9.90 15.23 14.32
N VAL A 218 8.80 14.91 13.63
CA VAL A 218 8.75 13.75 12.72
C VAL A 218 9.81 13.82 11.63
N ALA A 219 10.28 12.65 11.20
CA ALA A 219 11.22 12.50 10.08
C ALA A 219 10.48 12.41 8.73
N GLY A 220 9.22 11.99 8.77
CA GLY A 220 8.33 11.99 7.63
C GLY A 220 6.87 12.15 8.02
N VAL A 221 6.03 12.37 7.03
CA VAL A 221 4.57 12.39 7.16
C VAL A 221 4.00 11.31 6.26
N GLN A 222 3.16 10.47 6.83
CA GLN A 222 2.36 9.47 6.13
C GLN A 222 0.94 10.01 6.00
N LEU A 223 0.51 10.28 4.77
CA LEU A 223 -0.87 10.58 4.43
C LEU A 223 -1.66 9.26 4.37
N ASP A 224 -2.64 9.05 5.23
CA ASP A 224 -3.40 7.80 5.26
C ASP A 224 -4.61 7.85 4.33
N GLU A 225 -4.96 6.73 3.70
CA GLU A 225 -6.02 6.59 2.69
C GLU A 225 -5.86 7.58 1.54
N CYS A 226 -4.78 7.46 0.75
CA CYS A 226 -4.35 8.53 -0.16
C CYS A 226 -5.25 8.79 -1.37
N GLU A 227 -6.27 7.97 -1.62
CA GLU A 227 -7.16 8.01 -2.78
C GLU A 227 -8.46 8.79 -2.54
N LEU A 228 -8.56 9.59 -1.47
CA LEU A 228 -9.81 10.30 -1.14
C LEU A 228 -10.29 11.27 -2.21
N PRO A 229 -11.61 11.31 -2.47
CA PRO A 229 -12.69 10.60 -1.76
C PRO A 229 -13.08 9.24 -2.37
N MET A 230 -12.20 8.58 -3.13
CA MET A 230 -12.55 7.33 -3.81
C MET A 230 -12.86 6.17 -2.85
N THR A 231 -12.27 6.15 -1.65
CA THR A 231 -12.64 5.17 -0.60
C THR A 231 -14.12 5.28 -0.18
N SER A 232 -14.75 6.45 -0.34
CA SER A 232 -16.18 6.66 -0.07
C SER A 232 -17.10 5.95 -1.06
N VAL A 233 -16.59 5.51 -2.24
CA VAL A 233 -17.40 4.87 -3.29
C VAL A 233 -18.18 3.66 -2.76
N ARG A 234 -17.58 2.85 -1.89
CA ARG A 234 -18.26 1.69 -1.30
C ARG A 234 -19.41 2.05 -0.34
N TYR A 235 -19.45 3.30 0.12
CA TYR A 235 -20.47 3.84 1.02
C TYR A 235 -21.43 4.81 0.32
N GLY A 236 -21.51 4.77 -1.01
CA GLY A 236 -22.37 5.68 -1.78
C GLY A 236 -21.64 6.91 -2.34
N GLY A 237 -20.31 6.89 -2.39
CA GLY A 237 -19.48 7.92 -3.01
C GLY A 237 -19.48 9.24 -2.27
N CYS A 238 -18.74 10.22 -2.80
CA CYS A 238 -18.82 11.60 -2.32
C CYS A 238 -19.37 12.51 -3.42
N PHE A 239 -20.59 13.00 -3.24
CA PHE A 239 -21.33 13.92 -4.11
C PHE A 239 -21.55 15.29 -3.44
N CYS A 240 -20.66 15.67 -2.52
CA CYS A 240 -20.72 16.98 -1.87
C CYS A 240 -20.60 18.13 -2.90
N LYS A 241 -20.96 19.35 -2.47
CA LYS A 241 -20.95 20.54 -3.34
C LYS A 241 -19.61 20.76 -4.05
N ASP A 242 -18.49 20.51 -3.36
CA ASP A 242 -17.15 20.72 -3.93
C ASP A 242 -16.78 19.67 -4.97
N CYS A 243 -17.17 18.41 -4.77
CA CYS A 243 -17.02 17.36 -5.78
C CYS A 243 -17.83 17.71 -7.04
N MET A 244 -19.08 18.16 -6.88
CA MET A 244 -19.94 18.49 -8.02
C MET A 244 -19.42 19.71 -8.80
N LYS A 245 -18.99 20.77 -8.10
CA LYS A 245 -18.34 21.93 -8.74
C LYS A 245 -17.11 21.50 -9.55
N GLN A 246 -16.21 20.71 -8.95
CA GLN A 246 -14.99 20.27 -9.64
C GLN A 246 -15.28 19.30 -10.79
N PHE A 247 -16.29 18.44 -10.66
CA PHE A 247 -16.71 17.57 -11.77
C PHE A 247 -17.29 18.37 -12.94
N ASN A 248 -18.06 19.42 -12.67
CA ASN A 248 -18.57 20.29 -13.73
C ASN A 248 -17.44 21.01 -14.48
N GLU A 249 -16.40 21.47 -13.77
CA GLU A 249 -15.20 22.02 -14.41
C GLU A 249 -14.48 20.99 -15.29
N TYR A 250 -14.33 19.75 -14.82
CA TYR A 250 -13.78 18.66 -15.63
C TYR A 250 -14.60 18.40 -16.90
N LEU A 251 -15.93 18.39 -16.81
CA LEU A 251 -16.80 18.24 -17.98
C LEU A 251 -16.66 19.41 -18.97
N LYS A 252 -16.48 20.65 -18.48
CA LYS A 252 -16.22 21.81 -19.33
C LYS A 252 -14.87 21.70 -20.06
N GLU A 253 -13.84 21.15 -19.41
CA GLU A 253 -12.56 20.85 -20.04
C GLU A 253 -12.71 19.81 -21.16
N LEU A 254 -13.46 18.72 -20.92
CA LEU A 254 -13.77 17.74 -21.97
C LEU A 254 -14.54 18.37 -23.13
N LYS A 255 -15.49 19.26 -22.84
CA LYS A 255 -16.23 20.03 -23.87
C LYS A 255 -15.28 20.88 -24.71
N ALA A 256 -14.32 21.55 -24.09
CA ALA A 256 -13.31 22.35 -24.80
C ALA A 256 -12.39 21.49 -25.70
N LYS A 257 -12.15 20.23 -25.33
CA LYS A 257 -11.38 19.25 -26.11
C LYS A 257 -12.21 18.54 -27.20
N GLY A 258 -13.54 18.71 -27.21
CA GLY A 258 -14.43 17.97 -28.10
C GLY A 258 -14.65 16.51 -27.67
N GLU A 259 -14.41 16.20 -26.40
CA GLU A 259 -14.47 14.86 -25.79
C GLU A 259 -15.66 14.70 -24.83
N LEU A 260 -16.55 15.70 -24.77
CA LEU A 260 -17.73 15.64 -23.90
C LEU A 260 -18.66 14.50 -24.38
N PRO A 261 -19.21 13.69 -23.44
CA PRO A 261 -20.24 12.70 -23.75
C PRO A 261 -21.42 13.33 -24.49
N SER A 262 -21.93 12.63 -25.50
CA SER A 262 -23.02 13.15 -26.34
C SER A 262 -24.31 13.37 -25.53
N GLU A 263 -24.52 12.59 -24.48
CA GLU A 263 -25.64 12.72 -23.54
C GLU A 263 -25.61 14.07 -22.78
N LEU A 264 -24.45 14.71 -22.69
CA LEU A 264 -24.26 16.00 -22.01
C LEU A 264 -24.13 17.19 -22.97
N ALA A 265 -24.24 16.98 -24.29
CA ALA A 265 -23.98 18.02 -25.29
C ALA A 265 -24.82 19.30 -25.09
N ASP A 266 -26.10 19.12 -24.77
CA ASP A 266 -27.09 20.20 -24.56
C ASP A 266 -27.33 20.54 -23.07
N VAL A 267 -26.57 19.93 -22.16
CA VAL A 267 -26.72 20.16 -20.72
C VAL A 267 -26.01 21.46 -20.30
N ASP A 268 -26.68 22.25 -19.45
CA ASP A 268 -26.09 23.41 -18.78
C ASP A 268 -25.14 22.92 -17.67
N LEU A 269 -23.85 22.82 -17.99
CA LEU A 269 -22.82 22.32 -17.08
C LEU A 269 -22.62 23.21 -15.85
N ASP A 270 -23.06 24.48 -15.85
CA ASP A 270 -22.99 25.34 -14.66
C ASP A 270 -24.02 24.94 -13.59
N LYS A 271 -25.07 24.21 -13.98
CA LYS A 271 -26.15 23.75 -13.10
C LYS A 271 -26.24 22.24 -12.98
N PHE A 272 -25.40 21.51 -13.71
CA PHE A 272 -25.41 20.06 -13.70
C PHE A 272 -25.03 19.53 -12.32
N ASN A 273 -25.71 18.49 -11.86
CA ASN A 273 -25.36 17.76 -10.65
C ASN A 273 -25.41 16.27 -10.96
N TYR A 274 -24.26 15.61 -10.87
CA TYR A 274 -24.15 14.20 -11.24
C TYR A 274 -24.88 13.28 -10.25
N GLY A 275 -24.92 13.64 -8.97
CA GLY A 275 -25.72 12.91 -7.98
C GLY A 275 -27.21 12.95 -8.33
N ASP A 276 -27.72 14.13 -8.69
CA ASP A 276 -29.12 14.31 -9.12
C ASP A 276 -29.41 13.53 -10.40
N TYR A 277 -28.47 13.54 -11.35
CA TYR A 277 -28.54 12.77 -12.58
C TYR A 277 -28.63 11.27 -12.30
N LEU A 278 -27.76 10.74 -11.43
CA LEU A 278 -27.82 9.32 -11.04
C LEU A 278 -29.14 8.96 -10.34
N ARG A 279 -29.64 9.80 -9.43
CA ARG A 279 -30.95 9.58 -8.77
C ARG A 279 -32.09 9.47 -9.77
N ALA A 280 -32.06 10.30 -10.83
CA ALA A 280 -33.09 10.29 -11.87
C ALA A 280 -33.11 8.99 -12.69
N THR A 281 -32.02 8.22 -12.73
CA THR A 281 -31.97 6.93 -13.43
C THR A 281 -32.72 5.82 -12.70
N GLY A 282 -32.90 5.95 -11.38
CA GLY A 282 -33.47 4.90 -10.52
C GLY A 282 -32.57 3.67 -10.35
N LEU A 283 -31.32 3.69 -10.84
CA LEU A 283 -30.36 2.61 -10.63
C LEU A 283 -29.89 2.59 -9.16
N PRO A 284 -29.76 1.40 -8.54
CA PRO A 284 -29.26 1.29 -7.18
C PRO A 284 -27.78 1.67 -7.11
N TYR A 285 -27.41 2.46 -6.11
CA TYR A 285 -26.01 2.71 -5.75
C TYR A 285 -25.88 2.95 -4.24
N PRO A 286 -24.83 2.43 -3.55
CA PRO A 286 -23.70 1.64 -4.08
C PRO A 286 -24.15 0.33 -4.75
N GLY A 287 -23.45 -0.06 -5.83
CA GLY A 287 -23.88 -1.13 -6.74
C GLY A 287 -22.85 -1.41 -7.84
N ASN A 288 -23.23 -2.11 -8.91
CA ASN A 288 -22.33 -2.37 -10.03
C ASN A 288 -22.00 -1.08 -10.79
N ILE A 289 -20.81 -0.55 -10.58
CA ILE A 289 -20.35 0.71 -11.19
C ILE A 289 -20.28 0.66 -12.73
N SER A 290 -20.21 -0.53 -13.32
CA SER A 290 -20.21 -0.70 -14.79
C SER A 290 -21.55 -0.35 -15.42
N ASP A 291 -22.64 -0.43 -14.65
CA ASP A 291 -23.99 -0.15 -15.14
C ASP A 291 -24.38 1.33 -14.98
N LEU A 292 -23.56 2.12 -14.26
CA LEU A 292 -23.86 3.51 -13.96
C LEU A 292 -23.45 4.43 -15.10
N PRO A 293 -24.39 5.23 -15.66
CA PRO A 293 -24.08 6.12 -16.77
C PRO A 293 -23.08 7.18 -16.33
N LEU A 294 -22.12 7.45 -17.23
CA LEU A 294 -21.05 8.44 -17.05
C LEU A 294 -20.09 8.18 -15.88
N TYR A 295 -20.20 7.04 -15.18
CA TYR A 295 -19.42 6.81 -13.96
C TYR A 295 -17.92 6.73 -14.20
N LYS A 296 -17.50 6.21 -15.36
CA LYS A 296 -16.09 6.26 -15.77
C LYS A 296 -15.56 7.69 -15.82
N TYR A 297 -16.33 8.66 -16.35
CA TYR A 297 -15.91 10.07 -16.36
C TYR A 297 -15.81 10.63 -14.95
N TYR A 298 -16.72 10.25 -14.06
CA TYR A 298 -16.66 10.64 -12.66
C TYR A 298 -15.43 10.05 -11.95
N TRP A 299 -15.11 8.78 -12.22
CA TRP A 299 -13.91 8.10 -11.74
C TRP A 299 -12.63 8.79 -12.23
N ASP A 300 -12.55 9.08 -13.53
CA ASP A 300 -11.41 9.76 -14.15
C ASP A 300 -11.21 11.16 -13.53
N PHE A 301 -12.31 11.90 -13.29
CA PHE A 301 -12.27 13.15 -12.53
C PHE A 301 -11.70 12.94 -11.12
N GLN A 302 -12.21 11.97 -10.37
CA GLN A 302 -11.77 11.73 -8.99
C GLN A 302 -10.28 11.40 -8.95
N MET A 303 -9.76 10.57 -9.86
CA MET A 303 -8.32 10.31 -9.93
C MET A 303 -7.48 11.57 -10.18
N ARG A 304 -7.96 12.48 -11.05
CA ARG A 304 -7.27 13.78 -11.29
C ARG A 304 -7.30 14.67 -10.05
N ALA A 305 -8.44 14.74 -9.37
CA ALA A 305 -8.60 15.52 -8.16
C ALA A 305 -7.76 14.96 -7.00
N VAL A 306 -7.77 13.64 -6.82
CA VAL A 306 -6.90 12.89 -5.90
C VAL A 306 -5.43 13.25 -6.12
N LYS A 307 -4.94 13.12 -7.36
CA LYS A 307 -3.55 13.48 -7.70
C LYS A 307 -3.23 14.92 -7.38
N LYS A 308 -4.09 15.86 -7.81
CA LYS A 308 -3.90 17.29 -7.59
C LYS A 308 -3.77 17.63 -6.10
N HIS A 309 -4.73 17.17 -5.29
CA HIS A 309 -4.82 17.55 -3.88
C HIS A 309 -3.84 16.76 -3.01
N PHE A 310 -3.49 15.53 -3.37
CA PHE A 310 -2.38 14.81 -2.73
C PHE A 310 -1.06 15.55 -2.94
N ASN A 311 -0.79 15.98 -4.18
CA ASN A 311 0.42 16.74 -4.49
C ASN A 311 0.46 18.08 -3.75
N GLU A 312 -0.68 18.77 -3.61
CA GLU A 312 -0.80 19.98 -2.78
C GLU A 312 -0.30 19.73 -1.35
N LEU A 313 -0.73 18.63 -0.70
CA LEU A 313 -0.31 18.30 0.66
C LEU A 313 1.15 17.84 0.72
N ALA A 314 1.60 17.04 -0.25
CA ALA A 314 2.99 16.58 -0.35
C ALA A 314 3.97 17.74 -0.51
N ASP A 315 3.65 18.72 -1.36
CA ASP A 315 4.46 19.92 -1.55
C ASP A 315 4.43 20.78 -0.29
N TYR A 316 3.27 20.93 0.34
CA TYR A 316 3.14 21.65 1.61
C TYR A 316 3.99 21.05 2.74
N ILE A 317 4.03 19.72 2.87
CA ILE A 317 4.90 19.01 3.84
C ILE A 317 6.36 19.42 3.63
N ARG A 318 6.83 19.41 2.38
CA ARG A 318 8.22 19.77 2.04
C ARG A 318 8.49 21.25 2.33
N GLU A 319 7.62 22.14 1.87
CA GLU A 319 7.76 23.58 2.07
C GLU A 319 7.77 23.97 3.56
N TYR A 320 6.86 23.40 4.36
CA TYR A 320 6.83 23.67 5.80
C TYR A 320 8.05 23.08 6.50
N GLY A 321 8.46 21.87 6.13
CA GLY A 321 9.71 21.26 6.59
C GLY A 321 10.91 22.17 6.34
N GLU A 322 11.06 22.68 5.11
CA GLU A 322 12.14 23.60 4.73
C GLU A 322 12.10 24.92 5.52
N LYS A 323 10.91 25.50 5.74
CA LYS A 323 10.72 26.68 6.61
C LYS A 323 11.19 26.42 8.04
N LYS A 324 11.11 25.18 8.52
CA LYS A 324 11.61 24.74 9.83
C LYS A 324 13.06 24.26 9.79
N GLY A 325 13.73 24.35 8.64
CA GLY A 325 15.13 23.90 8.46
C GLY A 325 15.29 22.38 8.49
N ARG A 326 14.25 21.64 8.08
CA ARG A 326 14.18 20.17 8.15
C ARG A 326 13.87 19.59 6.78
N LYS A 327 14.52 18.48 6.44
CA LYS A 327 14.06 17.62 5.35
C LYS A 327 13.05 16.63 5.90
N VAL A 328 11.80 16.74 5.48
CA VAL A 328 10.70 15.85 5.90
C VAL A 328 10.34 14.95 4.72
N LEU A 329 10.33 13.64 4.94
CA LEU A 329 9.95 12.66 3.93
C LEU A 329 8.43 12.62 3.77
N VAL A 330 7.95 12.32 2.57
CA VAL A 330 6.52 12.14 2.28
C VAL A 330 6.25 10.68 1.93
N SER A 331 5.19 10.12 2.51
CA SER A 331 4.61 8.85 2.08
C SER A 331 3.09 8.92 2.10
N GLY A 332 2.49 7.88 1.54
CA GLY A 332 1.06 7.60 1.61
C GLY A 332 0.79 6.18 2.12
N ASN A 333 -0.45 5.88 2.49
CA ASN A 333 -0.98 4.51 2.51
C ASN A 333 -1.46 4.13 1.10
N PHE A 334 -0.67 3.30 0.42
CA PHE A 334 -0.95 2.78 -0.90
C PHE A 334 -1.65 1.42 -0.78
N PHE A 335 -2.87 1.37 -0.21
CA PHE A 335 -3.57 0.11 0.10
C PHE A 335 -3.55 -0.86 -1.08
N ASN A 336 -2.98 -2.05 -0.87
CA ASN A 336 -2.82 -3.12 -1.85
C ASN A 336 -2.12 -2.73 -3.17
N ILE A 337 -1.39 -1.60 -3.21
CA ILE A 337 -0.77 -1.03 -4.42
C ILE A 337 -1.79 -0.93 -5.57
N MET A 338 -2.99 -0.52 -5.22
CA MET A 338 -4.06 -0.38 -6.19
C MET A 338 -3.69 0.61 -7.31
N PRO A 339 -4.12 0.39 -8.57
CA PRO A 339 -3.64 1.19 -9.69
C PRO A 339 -3.90 2.69 -9.57
N VAL A 340 -4.98 3.08 -8.88
CA VAL A 340 -5.34 4.49 -8.60
C VAL A 340 -4.20 5.30 -8.00
N TYR A 341 -3.27 4.66 -7.28
CA TYR A 341 -2.20 5.34 -6.59
C TYR A 341 -0.97 5.57 -7.47
N TYR A 342 -0.87 4.92 -8.64
CA TYR A 342 0.30 5.06 -9.51
C TYR A 342 0.61 6.52 -9.93
N PRO A 343 -0.40 7.38 -10.17
CA PRO A 343 -0.18 8.81 -10.37
C PRO A 343 0.43 9.56 -9.17
N LEU A 344 0.31 9.03 -7.95
CA LEU A 344 0.83 9.63 -6.71
C LEU A 344 2.26 9.20 -6.40
N GLU A 345 2.68 8.04 -6.92
CA GLU A 345 3.97 7.40 -6.61
C GLU A 345 5.13 8.39 -6.80
N SER A 346 5.13 9.22 -7.85
CA SER A 346 6.23 10.17 -8.13
C SER A 346 6.45 11.21 -7.04
N ASN A 347 5.43 11.49 -6.23
CA ASN A 347 5.40 12.55 -5.24
C ASN A 347 5.69 12.07 -3.80
N VAL A 348 6.07 10.80 -3.63
CA VAL A 348 6.47 10.22 -2.33
C VAL A 348 7.91 9.71 -2.35
N ASP A 349 8.54 9.70 -1.17
CA ASP A 349 9.91 9.26 -0.93
C ASP A 349 10.00 7.77 -0.53
N VAL A 350 8.92 7.23 0.04
CA VAL A 350 8.78 5.84 0.50
C VAL A 350 7.40 5.34 0.07
N ILE A 351 7.31 4.06 -0.33
CA ILE A 351 6.02 3.40 -0.55
C ILE A 351 5.67 2.62 0.71
N ILE A 352 4.57 3.00 1.35
CA ILE A 352 4.00 2.26 2.48
C ILE A 352 2.68 1.68 2.02
N THR A 353 2.50 0.37 2.17
CA THR A 353 1.29 -0.32 1.68
C THR A 353 0.81 -1.33 2.70
N GLU A 354 -0.51 -1.39 2.89
CA GLU A 354 -1.17 -2.49 3.59
C GLU A 354 -1.65 -3.51 2.56
N MET A 355 -1.46 -4.82 2.83
CA MET A 355 -1.99 -5.88 1.96
C MET A 355 -3.53 -5.89 1.97
N ARG A 356 -4.19 -6.22 0.86
CA ARG A 356 -5.65 -6.47 0.91
C ARG A 356 -5.97 -7.72 1.74
N GLN A 357 -5.18 -8.77 1.55
CA GLN A 357 -5.26 -10.02 2.29
C GLN A 357 -3.82 -10.51 2.50
N THR A 358 -3.42 -10.69 3.75
CA THR A 358 -2.11 -11.27 4.07
C THR A 358 -2.18 -12.79 3.99
N LEU A 359 -1.53 -13.35 2.99
CA LEU A 359 -1.37 -14.79 2.78
C LEU A 359 0.14 -15.13 2.67
N PHE A 360 0.48 -16.42 2.78
CA PHE A 360 1.81 -16.91 2.46
C PHE A 360 1.92 -17.24 0.97
N LYS A 361 3.12 -17.10 0.40
CA LYS A 361 3.42 -17.42 -1.01
C LYS A 361 2.82 -16.43 -2.02
N GLU A 362 2.80 -15.14 -1.67
CA GLU A 362 2.27 -14.04 -2.49
C GLU A 362 3.30 -13.45 -3.48
N ILE A 363 4.06 -14.33 -4.15
CA ILE A 363 5.23 -13.96 -4.96
C ILE A 363 4.89 -12.92 -6.03
N SER A 364 3.81 -13.16 -6.80
CA SER A 364 3.40 -12.25 -7.87
C SER A 364 3.00 -10.86 -7.37
N TRP A 365 2.42 -10.78 -6.17
CA TRP A 365 2.04 -9.51 -5.56
C TRP A 365 3.29 -8.73 -5.10
N TYR A 366 4.25 -9.38 -4.44
CA TYR A 366 5.49 -8.71 -4.07
C TYR A 366 6.29 -8.21 -5.29
N ARG A 367 6.33 -8.99 -6.38
CA ARG A 367 6.98 -8.53 -7.63
C ARG A 367 6.23 -7.35 -8.27
N TYR A 368 4.90 -7.34 -8.21
CA TYR A 368 4.09 -6.21 -8.63
C TYR A 368 4.37 -4.95 -7.78
N VAL A 369 4.44 -5.10 -6.44
CA VAL A 369 4.78 -3.99 -5.53
C VAL A 369 6.18 -3.44 -5.81
N ALA A 370 7.18 -4.31 -5.97
CA ALA A 370 8.54 -3.89 -6.33
C ALA A 370 8.56 -3.13 -7.67
N GLY A 371 7.78 -3.58 -8.66
CA GLY A 371 7.67 -2.90 -9.95
C GLY A 371 6.94 -1.55 -9.88
N PHE A 372 5.98 -1.39 -8.99
CA PHE A 372 5.29 -0.12 -8.73
C PHE A 372 6.24 0.90 -8.09
N ALA A 373 7.00 0.48 -7.08
CA ALA A 373 7.90 1.34 -6.32
C ALA A 373 9.22 1.67 -7.04
N GLY A 374 9.65 0.80 -7.96
CA GLY A 374 10.96 0.92 -8.60
C GLY A 374 12.08 0.85 -7.57
N ASP A 375 12.89 1.92 -7.51
CA ASP A 375 14.04 1.99 -6.58
C ASP A 375 13.68 2.56 -5.20
N LYS A 376 12.43 2.95 -4.97
CA LYS A 376 12.01 3.50 -3.69
C LYS A 376 11.92 2.40 -2.63
N PRO A 377 12.22 2.73 -1.35
CA PRO A 377 11.97 1.79 -0.27
C PRO A 377 10.47 1.44 -0.18
N VAL A 378 10.19 0.16 0.05
CA VAL A 378 8.83 -0.38 0.23
C VAL A 378 8.70 -0.94 1.62
N ILE A 379 7.72 -0.47 2.38
CA ILE A 379 7.28 -1.06 3.64
C ILE A 379 5.88 -1.65 3.45
N VAL A 380 5.75 -2.96 3.67
CA VAL A 380 4.49 -3.70 3.60
C VAL A 380 3.99 -3.93 5.02
N ALA A 381 2.74 -3.57 5.30
CA ALA A 381 2.02 -3.91 6.52
C ALA A 381 1.03 -5.04 6.24
N GLU A 382 0.90 -5.94 7.20
CA GLU A 382 -0.13 -6.97 7.18
C GLU A 382 -1.53 -6.39 7.42
N ASN A 383 -2.55 -7.08 6.91
CA ASN A 383 -3.95 -6.78 7.16
C ASN A 383 -4.59 -7.93 7.94
N PRO A 384 -5.25 -7.69 9.07
CA PRO A 384 -5.86 -8.74 9.88
C PRO A 384 -7.07 -9.41 9.24
N TYR A 385 -7.76 -8.75 8.31
CA TYR A 385 -9.05 -9.22 7.81
C TYR A 385 -8.92 -10.17 6.62
N GLY A 386 -9.67 -11.28 6.68
CA GLY A 386 -9.67 -12.30 5.62
C GLY A 386 -8.29 -12.94 5.38
N SER A 387 -7.41 -12.89 6.37
CA SER A 387 -5.98 -13.21 6.24
C SER A 387 -5.52 -14.25 7.26
N VAL A 388 -4.29 -14.73 7.12
CA VAL A 388 -3.68 -15.67 8.08
C VAL A 388 -3.28 -15.01 9.42
N VAL A 389 -3.36 -13.68 9.52
CA VAL A 389 -2.81 -12.90 10.64
C VAL A 389 -3.57 -13.19 11.94
N ILE A 390 -4.90 -13.26 11.92
CA ILE A 390 -5.70 -13.55 13.11
C ILE A 390 -5.30 -14.89 13.73
N ASP A 391 -5.15 -15.93 12.91
CA ASP A 391 -4.78 -17.25 13.39
C ASP A 391 -3.30 -17.32 13.80
N LEU A 392 -2.41 -16.65 13.07
CA LEU A 392 -1.01 -16.49 13.46
C LEU A 392 -0.88 -15.84 14.84
N VAL A 393 -1.59 -14.72 15.10
CA VAL A 393 -1.56 -14.05 16.41
C VAL A 393 -2.06 -14.97 17.51
N LYS A 394 -3.13 -15.75 17.28
CA LYS A 394 -3.59 -16.77 18.24
C LYS A 394 -2.53 -17.83 18.50
N MET A 395 -1.82 -18.31 17.47
CA MET A 395 -0.74 -19.29 17.63
C MET A 395 0.41 -18.70 18.45
N LEU A 396 0.87 -17.50 18.12
CA LEU A 396 1.95 -16.81 18.81
C LEU A 396 1.61 -16.54 20.29
N ASN A 397 0.37 -16.17 20.57
CA ASN A 397 -0.14 -16.00 21.94
C ASN A 397 -0.07 -17.30 22.77
N ASN A 398 -0.08 -18.46 22.11
CA ASN A 398 0.05 -19.78 22.72
C ASN A 398 1.47 -20.37 22.61
N GLY A 399 2.46 -19.56 22.19
CA GLY A 399 3.85 -19.99 22.03
C GLY A 399 4.09 -20.91 20.83
N LYS A 400 3.27 -20.80 19.79
CA LYS A 400 3.32 -21.58 18.55
C LYS A 400 3.50 -20.70 17.31
N GLY A 401 3.76 -21.29 16.15
CA GLY A 401 3.76 -20.59 14.87
C GLY A 401 4.96 -19.66 14.65
N TYR A 402 6.07 -19.86 15.36
CA TYR A 402 7.25 -19.01 15.25
C TYR A 402 7.88 -19.05 13.85
N ASP A 403 7.88 -20.20 13.19
CA ASP A 403 8.40 -20.30 11.82
C ASP A 403 7.46 -19.66 10.80
N LEU A 404 6.14 -19.69 11.01
CA LEU A 404 5.18 -18.94 10.19
C LEU A 404 5.40 -17.43 10.31
N TYR A 405 5.69 -16.93 11.52
CA TYR A 405 6.03 -15.52 11.71
C TYR A 405 7.38 -15.14 11.07
N LYS A 406 8.41 -16.00 11.17
CA LYS A 406 9.67 -15.79 10.43
C LYS A 406 9.42 -15.73 8.93
N LEU A 407 8.61 -16.66 8.41
CA LEU A 407 8.23 -16.74 7.00
C LEU A 407 7.56 -15.42 6.53
N LEU A 408 6.60 -14.91 7.31
CA LEU A 408 5.94 -13.63 7.04
C LEU A 408 6.95 -12.49 6.82
N LEU A 409 7.96 -12.38 7.70
CA LEU A 409 8.95 -11.31 7.63
C LEU A 409 9.96 -11.46 6.47
N VAL A 410 10.46 -12.67 6.25
CA VAL A 410 11.52 -12.90 5.24
C VAL A 410 10.98 -12.90 3.82
N GLU A 411 9.70 -13.23 3.62
CA GLU A 411 9.10 -13.33 2.29
C GLU A 411 9.15 -12.01 1.54
N GLY A 412 8.68 -10.91 2.15
CA GLY A 412 8.76 -9.58 1.53
C GLY A 412 10.19 -9.20 1.14
N SER A 413 11.15 -9.45 2.05
CA SER A 413 12.57 -9.16 1.84
C SER A 413 13.20 -9.95 0.70
N ALA A 414 12.85 -11.23 0.56
CA ALA A 414 13.34 -12.09 -0.51
C ALA A 414 12.80 -11.72 -1.89
N TYR A 415 11.66 -11.03 -1.97
CA TYR A 415 11.04 -10.60 -3.22
C TYR A 415 11.18 -9.08 -3.47
N GLY A 416 12.15 -8.43 -2.81
CA GLY A 416 12.53 -7.04 -3.08
C GLY A 416 11.70 -5.97 -2.34
N CYS A 417 10.88 -6.35 -1.37
CA CYS A 417 10.12 -5.46 -0.49
C CYS A 417 10.65 -5.52 0.95
N ASN A 418 9.98 -4.90 1.92
CA ASN A 418 10.23 -5.13 3.35
C ASN A 418 8.90 -5.31 4.08
N MET A 419 8.64 -6.50 4.63
CA MET A 419 7.51 -6.71 5.53
C MET A 419 7.84 -6.04 6.86
N ALA A 420 6.95 -5.16 7.32
CA ALA A 420 7.10 -4.43 8.54
C ALA A 420 7.04 -5.38 9.74
N VAL A 421 7.81 -5.09 10.77
CA VAL A 421 7.65 -5.76 12.06
C VAL A 421 6.39 -5.21 12.73
N PRO A 422 5.39 -6.04 13.09
CA PRO A 422 4.27 -5.56 13.87
C PRO A 422 4.73 -5.16 15.28
N TYR A 423 4.27 -4.02 15.79
CA TYR A 423 4.55 -3.60 17.16
C TYR A 423 3.29 -3.02 17.79
N GLY A 424 2.45 -3.92 18.30
CA GLY A 424 1.09 -3.58 18.69
C GLY A 424 0.27 -3.11 17.49
N ALA A 425 0.44 -3.76 16.33
CA ALA A 425 -0.23 -3.40 15.10
C ALA A 425 -1.74 -3.69 15.15
N TRP A 426 -2.49 -2.95 14.32
CA TRP A 426 -3.94 -3.02 14.21
C TRP A 426 -4.47 -4.43 13.92
N MET A 427 -5.42 -4.90 14.72
CA MET A 427 -6.12 -6.18 14.56
C MET A 427 -7.58 -6.01 14.15
N GLY A 428 -7.93 -4.85 13.60
CA GLY A 428 -9.29 -4.52 13.23
C GLY A 428 -10.14 -3.96 14.37
N ASN A 429 -11.41 -3.72 14.08
CA ASN A 429 -12.39 -3.09 14.96
C ASN A 429 -13.25 -4.08 15.78
N THR A 430 -13.04 -5.39 15.58
CA THR A 430 -13.79 -6.43 16.30
C THR A 430 -12.94 -7.27 17.23
N VAL A 431 -11.64 -7.40 16.93
CA VAL A 431 -10.72 -8.15 17.78
C VAL A 431 -10.29 -7.25 18.94
N LYS A 432 -10.29 -7.82 20.15
CA LYS A 432 -9.78 -7.17 21.35
C LYS A 432 -8.37 -7.65 21.66
N ASP A 433 -7.46 -7.42 20.72
CA ASP A 433 -6.04 -7.70 20.86
C ASP A 433 -5.26 -6.80 19.90
N ALA A 434 -3.93 -6.89 19.95
CA ALA A 434 -3.01 -6.22 19.04
C ALA A 434 -1.90 -7.18 18.61
N PHE A 435 -1.33 -7.01 17.41
CA PHE A 435 -0.25 -7.89 16.96
C PHE A 435 1.07 -7.51 17.65
N TRP A 436 1.43 -8.30 18.66
CA TRP A 436 2.73 -8.27 19.32
C TRP A 436 3.54 -9.53 19.00
N PRO A 437 4.62 -9.40 18.23
CA PRO A 437 5.42 -10.56 17.88
C PRO A 437 6.36 -10.99 19.03
N PRO A 438 6.82 -12.26 19.03
CA PRO A 438 7.79 -12.74 20.00
C PRO A 438 9.16 -12.07 19.78
N ARG A 439 9.62 -11.33 20.79
CA ARG A 439 10.85 -10.51 20.75
C ARG A 439 12.07 -11.26 20.21
N GLU A 440 12.40 -12.42 20.77
CA GLU A 440 13.62 -13.17 20.38
C GLU A 440 13.56 -13.63 18.91
N VAL A 441 12.37 -13.99 18.43
CA VAL A 441 12.15 -14.40 17.04
C VAL A 441 12.28 -13.20 16.11
N THR A 442 11.72 -12.06 16.48
CA THR A 442 11.86 -10.80 15.73
C THR A 442 13.33 -10.36 15.67
N GLU A 443 14.05 -10.39 16.79
CA GLU A 443 15.49 -10.06 16.84
C GLU A 443 16.31 -10.97 15.94
N GLN A 444 16.02 -12.27 15.89
CA GLN A 444 16.71 -13.21 15.01
C GLN A 444 16.58 -12.79 13.53
N VAL A 445 15.35 -12.55 13.06
CA VAL A 445 15.09 -12.20 11.66
C VAL A 445 15.69 -10.85 11.31
N GLN A 446 15.50 -9.85 12.17
CA GLN A 446 15.98 -8.50 11.91
C GLN A 446 17.51 -8.40 11.95
N ASN A 447 18.18 -9.12 12.85
CA ASN A 447 19.64 -9.19 12.85
C ASN A 447 20.16 -9.87 11.59
N PHE A 448 19.54 -10.97 11.13
CA PHE A 448 19.94 -11.61 9.88
C PHE A 448 19.84 -10.65 8.69
N ILE A 449 18.72 -9.94 8.55
CA ILE A 449 18.50 -8.98 7.46
C ILE A 449 19.51 -7.82 7.56
N ALA A 450 19.68 -7.24 8.75
CA ALA A 450 20.58 -6.11 8.97
C ALA A 450 22.06 -6.47 8.72
N ASP A 451 22.52 -7.63 9.21
CA ASP A 451 23.91 -8.08 9.03
C ASP A 451 24.21 -8.50 7.58
N ASN A 452 23.16 -8.72 6.77
CA ASN A 452 23.25 -9.14 5.39
C ASN A 452 22.64 -8.16 4.38
N GLU A 453 22.50 -6.88 4.71
CA GLU A 453 21.87 -5.88 3.82
C GLU A 453 22.42 -5.87 2.39
N ARG A 454 23.73 -6.13 2.21
CA ARG A 454 24.40 -6.23 0.90
C ARG A 454 23.82 -7.31 -0.03
N LEU A 455 23.11 -8.29 0.53
CA LEU A 455 22.50 -9.39 -0.22
C LEU A 455 21.14 -9.00 -0.80
N TYR A 456 20.60 -7.86 -0.41
CA TYR A 456 19.29 -7.38 -0.85
C TYR A 456 19.45 -6.19 -1.82
N SER A 457 18.53 -6.09 -2.78
CA SER A 457 18.60 -5.15 -3.89
C SER A 457 17.20 -4.90 -4.45
N THR A 458 16.96 -3.72 -4.99
CA THR A 458 15.75 -3.40 -5.78
C THR A 458 15.83 -3.98 -7.19
N HIS A 459 17.03 -4.43 -7.61
CA HIS A 459 17.26 -5.06 -8.90
C HIS A 459 17.43 -6.57 -8.72
N SER A 460 16.61 -7.36 -9.41
CA SER A 460 16.66 -8.82 -9.26
C SER A 460 17.80 -9.49 -10.03
N GLY A 461 18.31 -8.83 -11.07
CA GLY A 461 19.19 -9.46 -12.06
C GLY A 461 18.46 -10.44 -13.01
N ALA A 462 17.12 -10.48 -12.97
CA ALA A 462 16.31 -11.24 -13.91
C ALA A 462 16.49 -10.72 -15.33
N ASN A 463 16.46 -11.62 -16.31
CA ASN A 463 16.49 -11.27 -17.73
C ASN A 463 15.10 -11.22 -18.39
N LEU A 464 14.03 -11.29 -17.58
CA LEU A 464 12.63 -11.21 -18.02
C LEU A 464 11.94 -10.01 -17.38
N LEU A 465 11.28 -9.20 -18.21
CA LEU A 465 10.43 -8.09 -17.77
C LEU A 465 8.98 -8.33 -18.16
N VAL A 466 8.06 -8.05 -17.23
CA VAL A 466 6.62 -8.00 -17.50
C VAL A 466 6.15 -6.55 -17.40
N LEU A 467 5.53 -6.03 -18.46
CA LEU A 467 5.00 -4.66 -18.45
C LEU A 467 3.59 -4.63 -17.85
N TYR A 468 3.36 -3.64 -16.99
CA TYR A 468 2.04 -3.26 -16.50
C TYR A 468 1.63 -1.93 -17.14
N SER A 469 0.71 -1.97 -18.11
CA SER A 469 0.17 -0.75 -18.73
C SER A 469 -0.91 -0.13 -17.83
N PHE A 470 -0.56 0.92 -17.10
CA PHE A 470 -1.52 1.67 -16.28
C PHE A 470 -2.82 2.01 -17.03
N PRO A 471 -2.77 2.65 -18.23
CA PRO A 471 -3.99 3.01 -18.97
C PRO A 471 -4.83 1.81 -19.44
N SER A 472 -4.23 0.63 -19.59
CA SER A 472 -4.96 -0.60 -19.89
C SER A 472 -5.68 -1.20 -18.69
N TYR A 473 -5.14 -1.02 -17.48
CA TYR A 473 -5.58 -1.78 -16.31
C TYR A 473 -6.35 -0.98 -15.26
N TYR A 474 -6.12 0.32 -15.08
CA TYR A 474 -6.73 1.06 -13.94
C TYR A 474 -8.26 0.91 -13.87
N TRP A 475 -8.94 1.04 -15.01
CA TRP A 475 -10.40 0.92 -15.08
C TRP A 475 -10.86 -0.53 -15.02
N ARG A 476 -10.11 -1.45 -15.62
CA ARG A 476 -10.41 -2.88 -15.59
C ARG A 476 -10.37 -3.40 -14.16
N GLU A 477 -9.36 -3.03 -13.39
CA GLU A 477 -9.25 -3.39 -11.97
C GLU A 477 -10.31 -2.67 -11.12
N ALA A 478 -10.63 -1.40 -11.44
CA ALA A 478 -11.73 -0.68 -10.79
C ALA A 478 -13.04 -1.49 -10.84
N ILE A 479 -13.44 -1.94 -12.03
CA ILE A 479 -14.66 -2.72 -12.25
C ILE A 479 -14.53 -4.21 -11.91
N ALA A 480 -13.31 -4.78 -11.93
CA ALA A 480 -13.04 -6.16 -11.57
C ALA A 480 -13.31 -6.46 -10.10
N GLY A 481 -13.33 -5.43 -9.27
CA GLY A 481 -13.57 -5.61 -7.84
C GLY A 481 -12.78 -4.70 -6.92
N TYR A 482 -12.48 -3.49 -7.36
CA TYR A 482 -12.17 -2.40 -6.44
C TYR A 482 -13.43 -2.00 -5.65
N SER A 483 -14.59 -2.08 -6.33
CA SER A 483 -15.91 -1.85 -5.75
C SER A 483 -16.62 -3.13 -5.28
N SER A 484 -15.97 -4.30 -5.29
CA SER A 484 -16.53 -5.53 -4.70
C SER A 484 -16.26 -5.63 -3.19
N SER A 485 -16.53 -4.52 -2.49
CA SER A 485 -17.31 -4.65 -1.26
C SER A 485 -18.77 -4.81 -1.69
N VAL A 486 -19.10 -5.98 -2.28
CA VAL A 486 -20.50 -6.36 -2.41
C VAL A 486 -20.97 -6.53 -0.98
N LEU A 487 -21.96 -5.74 -0.57
CA LEU A 487 -22.74 -5.98 0.63
C LEU A 487 -23.26 -7.42 0.53
N ASP A 488 -22.65 -8.34 1.26
CA ASP A 488 -23.40 -9.52 1.65
C ASP A 488 -24.23 -9.09 2.87
N ASP A 489 -25.55 -9.11 2.72
CA ASP A 489 -26.54 -8.81 3.77
C ASP A 489 -26.54 -9.89 4.88
N SER A 490 -25.49 -10.71 4.99
CA SER A 490 -25.30 -11.59 6.13
C SER A 490 -24.73 -10.75 7.29
N GLU A 491 -25.54 -10.52 8.33
CA GLU A 491 -25.13 -9.80 9.53
C GLU A 491 -23.82 -10.35 10.11
N GLY A 492 -22.69 -9.72 9.81
CA GLY A 492 -21.39 -10.16 10.30
C GLY A 492 -20.19 -9.64 9.52
N VAL A 493 -19.73 -8.44 9.88
CA VAL A 493 -18.32 -7.99 9.83
C VAL A 493 -17.39 -8.83 8.94
N LEU A 494 -17.11 -8.30 7.75
CA LEU A 494 -15.98 -8.70 6.89
C LEU A 494 -15.97 -10.17 6.45
N SER A 495 -17.15 -10.74 6.17
CA SER A 495 -17.25 -11.86 5.24
C SER A 495 -17.13 -11.36 3.80
N TYR A 496 -15.89 -11.17 3.33
CA TYR A 496 -15.68 -11.11 1.89
C TYR A 496 -15.77 -12.53 1.33
N SER A 497 -16.75 -12.77 0.47
CA SER A 497 -16.62 -13.83 -0.52
C SER A 497 -15.50 -13.39 -1.46
N VAL A 498 -14.36 -14.07 -1.34
CA VAL A 498 -13.35 -14.05 -2.40
C VAL A 498 -14.09 -14.55 -3.63
N ILE A 499 -14.22 -13.72 -4.67
CA ILE A 499 -14.36 -14.28 -6.01
C ILE A 499 -13.13 -15.14 -6.13
N ASP A 500 -13.29 -16.47 -6.07
CA ASP A 500 -12.21 -17.40 -6.34
C ASP A 500 -11.55 -16.88 -7.61
N GLU A 501 -10.29 -16.49 -7.52
CA GLU A 501 -9.59 -15.94 -8.67
C GLU A 501 -9.44 -17.02 -9.76
N ASN A 502 -9.71 -18.28 -9.45
CA ASN A 502 -9.85 -19.39 -10.38
C ASN A 502 -11.30 -19.62 -10.86
N ASP A 503 -12.29 -18.88 -10.34
CA ASP A 503 -13.67 -18.89 -10.84
C ASP A 503 -13.63 -18.51 -12.32
N PRO A 504 -14.09 -19.39 -13.23
CA PRO A 504 -14.14 -19.10 -14.66
C PRO A 504 -15.04 -17.90 -15.01
N ASN A 505 -15.90 -17.44 -14.08
CA ASN A 505 -16.76 -16.27 -14.24
C ASN A 505 -16.16 -14.96 -13.68
N SER A 506 -14.98 -15.02 -13.05
CA SER A 506 -14.27 -13.83 -12.58
C SER A 506 -13.78 -12.94 -13.73
N ILE A 507 -13.66 -11.64 -13.50
CA ILE A 507 -13.11 -10.71 -14.49
C ILE A 507 -11.64 -11.07 -14.76
N ARG A 508 -11.31 -11.37 -16.01
CA ARG A 508 -9.96 -11.75 -16.44
C ARG A 508 -9.01 -10.56 -16.38
N LEU A 509 -7.90 -10.72 -15.67
CA LEU A 509 -6.81 -9.75 -15.62
C LEU A 509 -5.51 -10.42 -16.13
N PRO A 510 -5.18 -10.30 -17.42
CA PRO A 510 -4.09 -11.06 -18.05
C PRO A 510 -2.71 -10.85 -17.42
N PHE A 511 -2.42 -9.64 -16.91
CA PHE A 511 -1.20 -9.37 -16.15
C PHE A 511 -1.05 -10.32 -14.96
N TRP A 512 -2.09 -10.43 -14.12
CA TRP A 512 -2.09 -11.30 -12.95
C TRP A 512 -2.06 -12.78 -13.32
N ASP A 513 -2.77 -13.18 -14.39
CA ASP A 513 -2.71 -14.55 -14.92
C ASP A 513 -1.25 -14.92 -15.31
N VAL A 514 -0.55 -14.02 -16.00
CA VAL A 514 0.84 -14.20 -16.44
C VAL A 514 1.82 -14.23 -15.26
N THR A 515 1.76 -13.27 -14.34
CA THR A 515 2.72 -13.19 -13.23
C THR A 515 2.56 -14.37 -12.26
N LYS A 516 1.32 -14.82 -12.00
CA LYS A 516 1.07 -16.05 -11.22
C LYS A 516 1.62 -17.29 -11.91
N TRP A 517 1.43 -17.42 -13.23
CA TRP A 517 2.00 -18.55 -13.97
C TRP A 517 3.54 -18.55 -13.90
N LEU A 518 4.19 -17.39 -14.07
CA LEU A 518 5.64 -17.26 -13.97
C LEU A 518 6.16 -17.63 -12.57
N SER A 519 5.51 -17.10 -11.53
CA SER A 519 5.84 -17.39 -10.13
C SER A 519 5.69 -18.88 -9.79
N ASN A 520 4.59 -19.51 -10.22
CA ASN A 520 4.34 -20.93 -10.00
C ASN A 520 5.35 -21.84 -10.72
N ASN A 521 5.94 -21.37 -11.81
CA ASN A 521 6.99 -22.08 -12.55
C ASN A 521 8.42 -21.70 -12.12
N GLN A 522 8.56 -20.95 -11.02
CA GLN A 522 9.84 -20.49 -10.46
C GLN A 522 10.71 -19.77 -11.51
N ILE A 523 10.08 -18.90 -12.29
CA ILE A 523 10.76 -17.99 -13.21
C ILE A 523 10.95 -16.65 -12.49
N CYS A 524 12.18 -16.20 -12.34
CA CYS A 524 12.46 -14.85 -11.82
C CYS A 524 12.15 -13.81 -12.91
N TYR A 525 11.44 -12.74 -12.52
CA TYR A 525 11.09 -11.63 -13.40
C TYR A 525 11.01 -10.32 -12.63
N ASP A 526 11.11 -9.23 -13.38
CA ASP A 526 10.81 -7.88 -12.92
C ASP A 526 9.49 -7.40 -13.52
N VAL A 527 8.84 -6.48 -12.82
CA VAL A 527 7.65 -5.76 -13.29
C VAL A 527 8.03 -4.31 -13.53
N LYS A 528 7.53 -3.70 -14.61
CA LYS A 528 7.65 -2.27 -14.84
C LYS A 528 6.29 -1.69 -15.20
N PHE A 529 5.89 -0.66 -14.47
CA PHE A 529 4.72 0.12 -14.81
C PHE A 529 5.06 1.13 -15.91
N ILE A 530 4.16 1.26 -16.87
CA ILE A 530 4.24 2.28 -17.92
C ILE A 530 3.02 3.20 -17.83
N ALA A 531 3.28 4.50 -17.88
CA ALA A 531 2.31 5.55 -17.61
C ALA A 531 1.39 5.85 -18.82
N ASP A 532 0.34 6.61 -18.59
CA ASP A 532 -0.61 7.04 -19.63
C ASP A 532 -0.16 8.30 -20.39
N GLY A 533 0.83 9.04 -19.88
CA GLY A 533 1.28 10.32 -20.43
C GLY A 533 0.38 11.51 -20.05
N ASP A 534 -0.62 11.29 -19.18
CA ASP A 534 -1.61 12.30 -18.77
C ASP A 534 -1.68 12.39 -17.24
N LEU A 535 -2.25 11.38 -16.57
CA LEU A 535 -2.21 11.30 -15.11
C LEU A 535 -0.80 11.07 -14.59
N ARG A 536 0.09 10.49 -15.39
CA ARG A 536 1.51 10.40 -15.05
C ARG A 536 2.34 10.57 -16.31
N GLU A 537 3.45 11.31 -16.17
CA GLU A 537 4.39 11.52 -17.26
C GLU A 537 4.95 10.18 -17.77
N ASP A 538 5.03 10.03 -19.09
CA ASP A 538 5.66 8.88 -19.71
C ASP A 538 7.18 9.08 -19.76
N THR A 539 7.87 8.48 -18.80
CA THR A 539 9.34 8.48 -18.72
C THR A 539 9.97 7.18 -19.21
N PHE A 540 9.19 6.29 -19.84
CA PHE A 540 9.68 4.97 -20.25
C PHE A 540 10.71 5.08 -21.38
N SER A 541 11.83 4.38 -21.25
CA SER A 541 12.97 4.51 -22.14
C SER A 541 13.69 3.17 -22.38
N GLY A 542 14.62 3.14 -23.34
CA GLY A 542 15.47 1.96 -23.57
C GLY A 542 16.24 1.52 -22.31
N ALA A 543 16.68 2.47 -21.48
CA ALA A 543 17.38 2.16 -20.23
C ALA A 543 16.54 1.32 -19.26
N ASP A 544 15.21 1.39 -19.34
CA ASP A 544 14.31 0.58 -18.53
C ASP A 544 14.23 -0.88 -19.00
N ILE A 545 14.55 -1.18 -20.26
CA ILE A 545 14.33 -2.51 -20.86
C ILE A 545 15.56 -3.19 -21.44
N ASP A 546 16.63 -2.45 -21.77
CA ASP A 546 17.81 -2.95 -22.48
C ASP A 546 18.55 -4.07 -21.73
N LYS A 547 18.42 -4.11 -20.40
CA LYS A 547 19.04 -5.14 -19.55
C LYS A 547 18.35 -6.51 -19.64
N TYR A 548 17.13 -6.58 -20.16
CA TYR A 548 16.38 -7.84 -20.27
C TYR A 548 16.60 -8.51 -21.63
N ASP A 549 16.37 -9.82 -21.69
CA ASP A 549 16.41 -10.61 -22.92
C ASP A 549 15.02 -10.79 -23.54
N LEU A 550 13.98 -10.80 -22.69
CA LEU A 550 12.59 -10.95 -23.05
C LEU A 550 11.72 -9.92 -22.31
N VAL A 551 10.84 -9.24 -23.06
CA VAL A 551 9.78 -8.38 -22.49
C VAL A 551 8.42 -8.99 -22.82
N VAL A 552 7.55 -9.11 -21.82
CA VAL A 552 6.19 -9.64 -21.94
C VAL A 552 5.18 -8.50 -21.82
N LEU A 553 4.20 -8.48 -22.73
CA LEU A 553 3.09 -7.52 -22.76
C LEU A 553 1.76 -8.27 -22.56
N PRO A 554 1.26 -8.38 -21.31
CA PRO A 554 -0.03 -8.97 -21.03
C PRO A 554 -1.15 -7.96 -21.31
N ASP A 555 -1.83 -8.11 -22.43
CA ASP A 555 -3.03 -7.37 -22.83
C ASP A 555 -2.91 -5.84 -22.65
N CYS A 556 -1.75 -5.28 -23.04
CA CYS A 556 -1.43 -3.85 -22.98
C CYS A 556 -2.15 -3.08 -24.11
N THR A 557 -3.47 -3.04 -24.09
CA THR A 557 -4.34 -2.38 -25.10
C THR A 557 -4.01 -0.92 -25.36
N TYR A 558 -3.36 -0.22 -24.44
CA TYR A 558 -2.94 1.16 -24.61
C TYR A 558 -1.43 1.29 -24.38
N LEU A 559 -0.75 1.96 -25.31
CA LEU A 559 0.64 2.41 -25.19
C LEU A 559 0.73 3.86 -25.68
N THR A 560 1.59 4.68 -25.07
CA THR A 560 1.96 5.96 -25.68
C THR A 560 2.79 5.71 -26.96
N GLN A 561 2.91 6.72 -27.83
CA GLN A 561 3.78 6.61 -29.01
C GLN A 561 5.24 6.34 -28.62
N ASN A 562 5.73 7.01 -27.57
CA ASN A 562 7.09 6.80 -27.05
C ASN A 562 7.31 5.36 -26.58
N GLN A 563 6.37 4.79 -25.80
CA GLN A 563 6.47 3.40 -25.34
C GLN A 563 6.50 2.41 -26.50
N ALA A 564 5.62 2.61 -27.48
CA ALA A 564 5.57 1.79 -28.70
C ALA A 564 6.89 1.85 -29.48
N ASP A 565 7.47 3.03 -29.64
CA ASP A 565 8.75 3.23 -30.33
C ASP A 565 9.90 2.54 -29.58
N VAL A 566 9.96 2.67 -28.25
CA VAL A 566 10.97 2.02 -27.39
C VAL A 566 10.90 0.49 -27.53
N ILE A 567 9.70 -0.10 -27.50
CA ILE A 567 9.51 -1.55 -27.68
C ILE A 567 9.96 -2.00 -29.08
N GLU A 568 9.66 -1.23 -30.13
CA GLU A 568 10.16 -1.55 -31.47
C GLU A 568 11.70 -1.51 -31.55
N GLN A 569 12.34 -0.51 -30.94
CA GLN A 569 13.80 -0.42 -30.93
C GLN A 569 14.44 -1.59 -30.18
N PHE A 570 13.81 -2.03 -29.09
CA PHE A 570 14.25 -3.21 -28.35
C PHE A 570 14.26 -4.46 -29.23
N VAL A 571 13.20 -4.71 -30.00
CA VAL A 571 13.17 -5.82 -30.97
C VAL A 571 14.22 -5.63 -32.06
N LYS A 572 14.39 -4.42 -32.60
CA LYS A 572 15.43 -4.10 -33.62
C LYS A 572 16.85 -4.36 -33.12
N SER A 573 17.08 -4.31 -31.81
CA SER A 573 18.37 -4.66 -31.19
C SER A 573 18.65 -6.17 -31.12
N GLY A 574 17.70 -7.01 -31.56
CA GLY A 574 17.80 -8.47 -31.56
C GLY A 574 17.25 -9.13 -30.29
N LYS A 575 16.60 -8.37 -29.42
CA LYS A 575 15.94 -8.86 -28.20
C LYS A 575 14.51 -9.34 -28.51
N LYS A 576 13.92 -10.10 -27.59
CA LYS A 576 12.62 -10.75 -27.82
C LYS A 576 11.48 -10.04 -27.12
N VAL A 577 10.33 -10.03 -27.76
CA VAL A 577 9.08 -9.53 -27.17
C VAL A 577 8.00 -10.61 -27.28
N LEU A 578 7.29 -10.88 -26.19
CA LEU A 578 6.12 -11.74 -26.16
C LEU A 578 4.87 -10.90 -25.92
N VAL A 579 3.95 -10.93 -26.86
CA VAL A 579 2.65 -10.23 -26.79
C VAL A 579 1.57 -11.25 -26.46
N PHE A 580 0.87 -11.06 -25.35
CA PHE A 580 -0.23 -11.91 -24.93
C PHE A 580 -1.55 -11.14 -24.99
N GLY A 581 -2.35 -11.38 -26.02
CA GLY A 581 -3.63 -10.68 -26.24
C GLY A 581 -3.49 -9.38 -27.03
N ASN A 582 -4.39 -8.44 -26.74
CA ASN A 582 -4.48 -7.18 -27.48
C ASN A 582 -3.40 -6.20 -27.02
N THR A 583 -2.83 -5.42 -27.93
CA THR A 583 -1.78 -4.45 -27.58
C THR A 583 -1.82 -3.23 -28.49
N ALA A 584 -1.64 -2.04 -27.89
CA ALA A 584 -1.58 -0.74 -28.58
C ALA A 584 -2.74 -0.51 -29.56
N GLU A 585 -3.98 -0.82 -29.17
CA GLU A 585 -5.19 -0.61 -29.97
C GLU A 585 -5.39 0.87 -30.33
N ASN A 586 -4.81 1.78 -29.53
CA ASN A 586 -4.79 3.22 -29.78
C ASN A 586 -3.81 3.67 -30.87
N ILE A 587 -2.91 2.79 -31.36
CA ILE A 587 -1.93 3.08 -32.40
C ILE A 587 -2.20 2.17 -33.62
N PRO A 588 -2.93 2.68 -34.64
CA PRO A 588 -3.37 1.85 -35.77
C PRO A 588 -2.22 1.17 -36.52
N GLY A 589 -2.31 -0.15 -36.68
CA GLY A 589 -1.35 -0.94 -37.46
C GLY A 589 -0.05 -1.29 -36.73
N TRP A 590 0.13 -0.83 -35.48
CA TRP A 590 1.37 -1.04 -34.74
C TRP A 590 1.61 -2.53 -34.46
N LEU A 591 0.62 -3.22 -33.90
CA LEU A 591 0.75 -4.65 -33.58
C LEU A 591 0.98 -5.49 -34.83
N GLU A 592 0.32 -5.20 -35.94
CA GLU A 592 0.51 -5.89 -37.22
C GLU A 592 1.92 -5.71 -37.77
N ASN A 593 2.53 -4.55 -37.54
CA ASN A 593 3.90 -4.28 -37.97
C ASN A 593 4.91 -4.94 -37.03
N LEU A 594 4.71 -4.83 -35.72
CA LEU A 594 5.56 -5.49 -34.72
C LEU A 594 5.62 -7.01 -34.95
N ARG A 595 4.48 -7.65 -35.23
CA ARG A 595 4.39 -9.10 -35.49
C ARG A 595 5.17 -9.58 -36.72
N LYS A 596 5.59 -8.69 -37.62
CA LYS A 596 6.41 -9.04 -38.79
C LYS A 596 7.91 -9.03 -38.46
N MET A 597 8.29 -8.52 -37.30
CA MET A 597 9.69 -8.42 -36.88
C MET A 597 10.17 -9.75 -36.29
N ASP A 598 11.42 -10.09 -36.59
CA ASP A 598 12.08 -11.25 -35.98
C ASP A 598 12.24 -11.03 -34.48
N GLY A 599 11.99 -12.07 -33.67
CA GLY A 599 12.05 -11.98 -32.20
C GLY A 599 10.73 -11.63 -31.51
N VAL A 600 9.63 -11.46 -32.27
CA VAL A 600 8.29 -11.20 -31.71
C VAL A 600 7.46 -12.49 -31.66
N PHE A 601 6.93 -12.80 -30.48
CA PHE A 601 6.11 -13.97 -30.20
C PHE A 601 4.69 -13.48 -29.86
N TYR A 602 3.74 -13.74 -30.73
CA TYR A 602 2.34 -13.37 -30.49
C TYR A 602 1.55 -14.59 -30.01
N CYS A 603 0.88 -14.43 -28.88
CA CYS A 603 0.09 -15.46 -28.23
C CYS A 603 -1.36 -14.95 -28.08
N PRO A 604 -2.37 -15.67 -28.62
CA PRO A 604 -3.77 -15.29 -28.45
C PRO A 604 -4.19 -15.32 -26.97
N ASN A 605 -5.10 -14.42 -26.58
CA ASN A 605 -5.72 -14.40 -25.25
C ASN A 605 -7.24 -14.67 -25.38
N PRO A 606 -7.67 -15.93 -25.57
CA PRO A 606 -9.09 -16.27 -25.60
C PRO A 606 -9.78 -16.00 -24.26
N ARG A 607 -11.11 -15.84 -24.29
CA ARG A 607 -11.91 -15.56 -23.08
C ARG A 607 -11.76 -16.64 -22.00
N ASP A 608 -11.69 -17.90 -22.42
CA ASP A 608 -11.47 -19.03 -21.51
C ASP A 608 -10.08 -18.97 -20.87
N ARG A 609 -10.02 -18.98 -19.52
CA ARG A 609 -8.76 -18.83 -18.77
C ARG A 609 -7.79 -19.96 -19.01
N ALA A 610 -8.25 -21.19 -18.97
CA ALA A 610 -7.40 -22.36 -19.14
C ALA A 610 -6.79 -22.39 -20.56
N ALA A 611 -7.62 -22.13 -21.58
CA ALA A 611 -7.15 -22.02 -22.96
C ALA A 611 -6.11 -20.89 -23.11
N ALA A 612 -6.37 -19.72 -22.52
CA ALA A 612 -5.46 -18.58 -22.62
C ALA A 612 -4.10 -18.84 -21.95
N LEU A 613 -4.10 -19.47 -20.77
CA LEU A 613 -2.87 -19.84 -20.08
C LEU A 613 -2.08 -20.94 -20.82
N ASN A 614 -2.76 -21.88 -21.48
CA ASN A 614 -2.10 -22.88 -22.32
C ASN A 614 -1.43 -22.25 -23.55
N GLU A 615 -2.10 -21.30 -24.20
CA GLU A 615 -1.53 -20.52 -25.31
C GLU A 615 -0.33 -19.71 -24.85
N PHE A 616 -0.45 -19.02 -23.69
CA PHE A 616 0.65 -18.29 -23.08
C PHE A 616 1.84 -19.21 -22.79
N ALA A 617 1.62 -20.34 -22.11
CA ALA A 617 2.67 -21.30 -21.75
C ALA A 617 3.43 -21.81 -22.98
N SER A 618 2.71 -22.27 -24.02
CA SER A 618 3.36 -22.79 -25.25
C SER A 618 4.17 -21.72 -25.99
N CYS A 619 3.68 -20.49 -25.98
CA CYS A 619 4.34 -19.35 -26.59
C CYS A 619 5.58 -18.92 -25.78
N PHE A 620 5.45 -18.89 -24.46
CA PHE A 620 6.51 -18.54 -23.52
C PHE A 620 7.66 -19.53 -23.58
N GLU A 621 7.39 -20.84 -23.61
CA GLU A 621 8.42 -21.87 -23.74
C GLU A 621 9.32 -21.66 -24.97
N LYS A 622 8.75 -21.24 -26.10
CA LYS A 622 9.49 -20.92 -27.32
C LYS A 622 10.26 -19.60 -27.21
N ALA A 623 9.63 -18.58 -26.64
CA ALA A 623 10.24 -17.27 -26.50
C ALA A 623 11.44 -17.31 -25.53
N TYR A 624 11.30 -18.05 -24.44
CA TYR A 624 12.24 -18.10 -23.31
C TYR A 624 13.21 -19.30 -23.37
N GLU A 625 13.19 -20.06 -24.47
CA GLU A 625 14.09 -21.21 -24.66
C GLU A 625 15.57 -20.80 -24.49
N GLY A 626 16.28 -21.53 -23.63
CA GLY A 626 17.71 -21.29 -23.34
C GLY A 626 18.01 -20.05 -22.49
N MET A 627 16.99 -19.28 -22.08
CA MET A 627 17.15 -18.03 -21.32
C MET A 627 17.00 -18.21 -19.81
N ARG A 628 16.56 -19.39 -19.35
CA ARG A 628 16.34 -19.66 -17.93
C ARG A 628 17.65 -19.53 -17.14
N GLN A 629 17.71 -18.52 -16.26
CA GLN A 629 18.88 -18.25 -15.44
C GLN A 629 18.99 -19.19 -14.23
N ILE A 630 17.88 -19.51 -13.57
CA ILE A 630 17.86 -20.40 -12.40
C ILE A 630 16.79 -21.48 -12.54
N SER A 631 17.13 -22.69 -12.12
CA SER A 631 16.19 -23.81 -11.96
C SER A 631 16.52 -24.65 -10.74
N THR A 632 15.51 -25.27 -10.15
CA THR A 632 15.62 -26.18 -9.01
C THR A 632 14.92 -27.52 -9.29
N ASP A 633 15.29 -28.58 -8.57
CA ASP A 633 14.62 -29.88 -8.63
C ASP A 633 13.42 -30.01 -7.67
N ASN A 634 13.05 -28.93 -6.98
CA ASN A 634 11.91 -28.87 -6.06
C ASN A 634 11.03 -27.66 -6.39
N ASP A 635 9.77 -27.89 -6.75
CA ASP A 635 8.77 -26.89 -7.13
C ASP A 635 8.05 -26.23 -5.92
N THR A 636 8.28 -26.73 -4.71
CA THR A 636 7.65 -26.23 -3.49
C THR A 636 8.40 -25.05 -2.84
N VAL A 637 9.64 -24.77 -3.27
CA VAL A 637 10.43 -23.64 -2.75
C VAL A 637 10.18 -22.34 -3.51
N GLY A 638 10.27 -21.22 -2.81
CA GLY A 638 10.35 -19.89 -3.41
C GLY A 638 11.79 -19.60 -3.84
N ILE A 639 11.95 -19.04 -5.04
CA ILE A 639 13.27 -18.65 -5.59
C ILE A 639 13.17 -17.24 -6.12
N GLN A 640 14.10 -16.39 -5.70
CA GLN A 640 14.28 -15.06 -6.26
C GLN A 640 15.76 -14.69 -6.28
N THR A 641 16.16 -13.92 -7.29
CA THR A 641 17.52 -13.39 -7.41
C THR A 641 17.56 -11.91 -7.09
N HIS A 642 18.70 -11.49 -6.55
CA HIS A 642 19.04 -10.10 -6.28
C HIS A 642 20.42 -9.82 -6.89
N GLU A 643 20.52 -8.79 -7.72
CA GLU A 643 21.79 -8.30 -8.22
C GLU A 643 22.52 -7.56 -7.11
N ILE A 644 23.75 -7.97 -6.82
CA ILE A 644 24.56 -7.43 -5.72
C ILE A 644 25.92 -6.98 -6.23
N GLU A 645 26.61 -6.15 -5.44
CA GLU A 645 27.95 -5.68 -5.80
C GLU A 645 28.91 -6.88 -6.01
N GLY A 646 29.41 -7.02 -7.24
CA GLY A 646 30.34 -8.09 -7.59
C GLY A 646 29.72 -9.49 -7.68
N GLY A 647 28.40 -9.64 -7.77
CA GLY A 647 27.79 -10.97 -7.72
C GLY A 647 26.28 -11.05 -7.96
N LEU A 648 25.70 -12.16 -7.51
CA LEU A 648 24.26 -12.42 -7.46
C LEU A 648 23.92 -13.12 -6.14
N ALA A 649 22.86 -12.70 -5.46
CA ALA A 649 22.28 -13.44 -4.35
C ALA A 649 21.05 -14.22 -4.83
N VAL A 650 21.00 -15.52 -4.52
CA VAL A 650 19.84 -16.38 -4.77
C VAL A 650 19.16 -16.65 -3.44
N HIS A 651 17.98 -16.06 -3.25
CA HIS A 651 17.13 -16.23 -2.09
C HIS A 651 16.23 -17.46 -2.27
N ILE A 652 16.20 -18.32 -1.25
CA ILE A 652 15.49 -19.57 -1.24
C ILE A 652 14.60 -19.60 0.00
N ILE A 653 13.29 -19.74 -0.21
CA ILE A 653 12.29 -19.88 0.86
C ILE A 653 11.75 -21.30 0.84
N ASN A 654 11.84 -21.98 1.98
CA ASN A 654 11.21 -23.27 2.19
C ASN A 654 9.82 -23.05 2.83
N TYR A 655 8.76 -23.40 2.08
CA TYR A 655 7.37 -23.28 2.54
C TYR A 655 6.82 -24.56 3.21
N ASN A 656 7.66 -25.58 3.43
CA ASN A 656 7.24 -26.91 3.93
C ASN A 656 6.93 -26.91 5.44
N TYR A 657 5.83 -26.25 5.82
CA TYR A 657 5.37 -26.18 7.20
C TYR A 657 4.65 -27.45 7.62
N SER A 658 5.03 -28.00 8.77
CA SER A 658 4.33 -29.13 9.40
C SER A 658 3.55 -28.63 10.61
N GLU A 659 2.23 -28.78 10.56
CA GLU A 659 1.35 -28.44 11.70
C GLU A 659 1.63 -29.30 12.94
N ASP A 660 1.95 -30.58 12.74
CA ASP A 660 2.29 -31.52 13.82
C ASP A 660 3.58 -31.12 14.55
N ALA A 661 4.58 -30.66 13.80
CA ALA A 661 5.86 -30.23 14.34
C ALA A 661 5.89 -28.74 14.76
N ASP A 662 4.88 -27.96 14.36
CA ASP A 662 4.83 -26.49 14.51
C ASP A 662 6.10 -25.79 13.97
N ALA A 663 6.63 -26.32 12.85
CA ALA A 663 7.92 -25.92 12.31
C ALA A 663 8.02 -26.16 10.80
N ILE A 664 8.90 -25.40 10.14
CA ILE A 664 9.28 -25.67 8.76
C ILE A 664 10.25 -26.85 8.75
N THR A 665 9.89 -27.92 8.03
CA THR A 665 10.74 -29.11 7.91
C THR A 665 11.85 -28.83 6.89
N PRO A 666 13.14 -28.96 7.27
CA PRO A 666 14.24 -28.76 6.33
C PRO A 666 14.16 -29.70 5.12
N ILE A 667 14.60 -29.22 3.96
CA ILE A 667 14.69 -30.05 2.75
C ILE A 667 16.03 -30.77 2.74
N ASP A 668 16.01 -32.10 2.79
CA ASP A 668 17.22 -32.94 2.87
C ASP A 668 18.25 -32.63 1.78
N ARG A 669 17.79 -32.40 0.54
CA ARG A 669 18.62 -32.08 -0.61
C ARG A 669 17.87 -31.18 -1.59
N LEU A 670 18.51 -30.09 -2.01
CA LEU A 670 18.03 -29.19 -3.05
C LEU A 670 19.12 -28.97 -4.10
N LYS A 671 18.80 -29.21 -5.38
CA LYS A 671 19.72 -28.93 -6.50
C LYS A 671 19.34 -27.65 -7.18
N LEU A 672 20.27 -26.71 -7.21
CA LEU A 672 20.16 -25.46 -7.94
C LEU A 672 21.07 -25.51 -9.17
N LYS A 673 20.53 -25.09 -10.30
CA LYS A 673 21.29 -24.85 -11.52
C LYS A 673 21.20 -23.37 -11.85
N VAL A 674 22.35 -22.72 -11.93
CA VAL A 674 22.50 -21.31 -12.27
C VAL A 674 23.22 -21.20 -13.61
N ASN A 675 22.66 -20.45 -14.54
CA ASN A 675 23.17 -20.25 -15.89
C ASN A 675 23.02 -18.78 -16.28
N ILE A 676 24.07 -17.99 -16.07
CA ILE A 676 24.06 -16.57 -16.44
C ILE A 676 25.09 -16.37 -17.56
N PRO A 677 24.64 -16.15 -18.80
CA PRO A 677 25.55 -16.00 -19.93
C PRO A 677 26.64 -14.95 -19.69
N GLY A 678 27.88 -15.29 -20.00
CA GLY A 678 29.02 -14.37 -19.89
C GLY A 678 29.47 -14.05 -18.45
N THR A 679 28.89 -14.70 -17.44
CA THR A 679 29.29 -14.53 -16.04
C THR A 679 29.92 -15.80 -15.50
N GLU A 680 31.15 -15.69 -14.99
CA GLU A 680 31.81 -16.73 -14.23
C GLU A 680 31.81 -16.34 -12.74
N PHE A 681 31.41 -17.28 -11.87
CA PHE A 681 31.46 -17.08 -10.43
C PHE A 681 32.67 -17.82 -9.85
N LYS A 682 33.49 -17.10 -9.08
CA LYS A 682 34.73 -17.62 -8.48
C LYS A 682 34.52 -18.26 -7.12
N SER A 683 33.48 -17.85 -6.39
CA SER A 683 33.20 -18.40 -5.06
C SER A 683 31.72 -18.34 -4.71
N ILE A 684 31.33 -19.22 -3.79
CA ILE A 684 29.98 -19.32 -3.24
C ILE A 684 30.07 -19.16 -1.73
N LYS A 685 29.16 -18.36 -1.16
CA LYS A 685 28.87 -18.34 0.27
C LYS A 685 27.39 -18.64 0.48
N VAL A 686 27.09 -19.38 1.54
CA VAL A 686 25.71 -19.74 1.90
C VAL A 686 25.40 -19.15 3.27
N HIS A 687 24.30 -18.44 3.36
CA HIS A 687 23.81 -17.77 4.56
C HIS A 687 22.46 -18.39 4.93
N THR A 688 22.26 -18.70 6.21
CA THR A 688 21.00 -19.24 6.72
C THR A 688 20.48 -18.33 7.82
N LEU A 689 19.15 -18.24 7.96
CA LEU A 689 18.51 -17.43 8.99
C LEU A 689 18.97 -17.80 10.41
N GLU A 690 19.27 -19.08 10.65
CA GLU A 690 19.78 -19.58 11.93
C GLU A 690 21.28 -19.30 12.15
N GLY A 691 21.98 -18.73 11.16
CA GLY A 691 23.43 -18.51 11.20
C GLY A 691 24.25 -19.80 11.21
N LYS A 692 23.62 -20.95 10.94
CA LYS A 692 24.29 -22.26 10.93
C LYS A 692 24.92 -22.52 9.56
N PRO A 693 26.18 -22.98 9.51
CA PRO A 693 26.78 -23.42 8.25
C PRO A 693 25.92 -24.50 7.59
N LEU A 694 25.62 -24.32 6.31
CA LEU A 694 24.93 -25.30 5.49
C LEU A 694 25.95 -26.10 4.69
N GLU A 695 25.83 -27.42 4.68
CA GLU A 695 26.65 -28.26 3.81
C GLU A 695 26.20 -28.09 2.36
N PHE A 696 27.14 -27.85 1.45
CA PHE A 696 26.86 -27.76 0.04
C PHE A 696 28.04 -28.27 -0.80
N SER A 697 27.73 -28.70 -2.02
CA SER A 697 28.72 -28.96 -3.05
C SER A 697 28.40 -28.15 -4.30
N SER A 698 29.43 -27.83 -5.10
CA SER A 698 29.22 -27.13 -6.36
C SER A 698 30.13 -27.69 -7.47
N LYS A 699 29.64 -27.64 -8.70
CA LYS A 699 30.37 -28.02 -9.91
C LYS A 699 30.05 -27.03 -11.02
N SER A 700 31.09 -26.53 -11.68
CA SER A 700 30.98 -25.64 -12.83
C SER A 700 31.21 -26.44 -14.11
N GLU A 701 30.25 -26.38 -15.04
CA GLU A 701 30.32 -27.00 -16.36
C GLU A 701 30.13 -25.90 -17.41
N GLY A 702 31.23 -25.28 -17.84
CA GLY A 702 31.17 -24.08 -18.69
C GLY A 702 30.52 -22.92 -17.95
N ASN A 703 29.44 -22.36 -18.52
CA ASN A 703 28.67 -21.25 -17.92
C ASN A 703 27.59 -21.72 -16.93
N ILE A 704 27.48 -23.02 -16.69
CA ILE A 704 26.48 -23.61 -15.79
C ILE A 704 27.13 -23.91 -14.44
N PHE A 705 26.57 -23.35 -13.39
CA PHE A 705 26.91 -23.63 -12.00
C PHE A 705 25.83 -24.53 -11.38
N ASN A 706 26.20 -25.78 -11.06
CA ASN A 706 25.33 -26.70 -10.35
C ASN A 706 25.71 -26.69 -8.87
N ILE A 707 24.75 -26.42 -7.99
CA ILE A 707 24.93 -26.31 -6.54
C ILE A 707 23.97 -27.29 -5.89
N GLU A 708 24.48 -28.16 -5.02
CA GLU A 708 23.67 -29.08 -4.22
C GLU A 708 23.75 -28.63 -2.76
N LEU A 709 22.61 -28.23 -2.19
CA LEU A 709 22.46 -27.82 -0.80
C LEU A 709 21.85 -28.96 0.02
N HIS A 710 22.32 -29.16 1.25
CA HIS A 710 21.80 -30.20 2.15
C HIS A 710 21.14 -29.60 3.39
N ASN A 711 20.01 -30.17 3.83
CA ASN A 711 19.24 -29.74 5.00
C ASN A 711 18.79 -28.26 4.94
N VAL A 712 18.25 -27.82 3.80
CA VAL A 712 17.86 -26.42 3.56
C VAL A 712 16.76 -25.99 4.54
N PRO A 713 17.03 -25.02 5.44
CA PRO A 713 16.06 -24.55 6.43
C PRO A 713 15.01 -23.62 5.82
N LEU A 714 14.25 -22.91 6.67
CA LEU A 714 13.21 -21.94 6.28
C LEU A 714 13.71 -20.92 5.26
N TYR A 715 14.88 -20.33 5.49
CA TYR A 715 15.42 -19.29 4.63
C TYR A 715 16.92 -19.43 4.43
N THR A 716 17.33 -19.46 3.16
CA THR A 716 18.73 -19.60 2.73
C THR A 716 19.03 -18.60 1.62
N VAL A 717 20.20 -17.97 1.68
CA VAL A 717 20.71 -17.11 0.61
C VAL A 717 22.03 -17.66 0.11
N VAL A 718 22.11 -17.96 -1.19
CA VAL A 718 23.34 -18.37 -1.88
C VAL A 718 23.94 -17.15 -2.57
N GLU A 719 25.04 -16.64 -2.03
CA GLU A 719 25.81 -15.51 -2.56
C GLU A 719 26.85 -16.04 -3.56
N LEU A 720 26.67 -15.71 -4.84
CA LEU A 720 27.56 -16.04 -5.96
C LEU A 720 28.45 -14.84 -6.28
N ILE A 721 29.77 -15.00 -6.15
CA ILE A 721 30.74 -13.88 -6.27
C ILE A 721 31.56 -14.04 -7.55
N LYS A 722 31.68 -12.96 -8.34
CA LYS A 722 32.39 -12.90 -9.63
C LYS A 722 33.92 -12.89 -9.52
#